data_AF-A0A1B2ENI2-F1
#
_entry.id   AF-A0A1B2ENI2-F1
#
_cell.length_a   1.000
_cell.length_b   1.000
_cell.length_c   1.000
_cell.angle_alpha   90.00
_cell.angle_beta   90.00
_cell.angle_gamma   90.00
#
_symmetry.space_group_name_H-M   'P 1'
#
loop_
_entity.id
_entity.type
_entity.pdbx_description
1 polymer ?
#
loop_
_entity_poly.entity_id
_entity_poly.type
_entity_poly.pdbx_seq_one_letter_code
_entity_poly.pdbx_strand_id
1 'polypeptide(L)'
;MPITPLRFWTDPGDGTLPYEVDLREFAGGGRFENIAPQARHSWTGDFAGRPKFAAQFAEMLRLQRLAEDSATASRAAMRAFFRFLDKVDPLGDVADVSGVNDRHGSNFRQWLEDGNGARSFYRVLKTTVGRMRELQALPPLFWPARNRDEPTEQDDIDQVGMRRFFHALKDEGRQIKAMFRQGERLACEGGDPRARRTARGLMLASWDVRENHAWLVRSLTQERLLSKREFLAEGAAGLHNANDVETQKFDGPEYLAPGMTSRGREGIVGKLRWFYPSYHDTAIFLWLFLIGTGWNLATALGLDVTEPDPDLDRPVRPEMNWAEDHPQKPEFKVLHSFKGRADRHVFALSMCDPEWHPYQIIKFMISRTAVLRQTVQYQLKQARERQRGNPTPKILAEIARLEAMARSPWLYHVVNEVGRIGVFTHDDSAKLNKIARLAAVRKPNLIDRHPQIQEITTSIARDAWIGHAYVQSGYHVLLTRLASQHSTSRTLKFYLNRRRFRAHSEQQTRLWQKAVFSEIESGRILDHTRIRILVTKGVITPEQEMRLLDIRQRTRLGMGCLDPTGPPREVSPDHKAGELCRVQRCTGCHLGVVFEASLPYLARAYAELRFLQGQLPHSSWQGSSFEDELDSLEETLRDFTKERVDVLVEAWTTKLKSGEIRVHDTYPSY
;
A
#
# COMPACT_ATOMS: atom_id res chain seq x y z
N MET A 1 -26.56 27.34 -33.49
CA MET A 1 -25.96 26.06 -33.05
C MET A 1 -26.95 25.37 -32.12
N PRO A 2 -27.17 24.06 -32.26
CA PRO A 2 -28.00 23.30 -31.31
C PRO A 2 -27.45 23.48 -29.89
N ILE A 3 -28.33 23.75 -28.93
CA ILE A 3 -27.95 23.92 -27.52
C ILE A 3 -27.48 22.56 -27.01
N THR A 4 -26.17 22.40 -26.86
CA THR A 4 -25.58 21.22 -26.24
C THR A 4 -26.22 20.99 -24.87
N PRO A 5 -26.82 19.82 -24.58
CA PRO A 5 -27.44 19.59 -23.29
C PRO A 5 -26.40 19.74 -22.18
N LEU A 6 -26.70 20.49 -21.13
CA LEU A 6 -25.77 20.65 -19.99
C LEU A 6 -25.97 19.60 -18.91
N ARG A 7 -27.01 18.77 -19.05
CA ARG A 7 -27.29 17.62 -18.20
C ARG A 7 -27.28 16.36 -19.06
N PHE A 8 -26.41 15.41 -18.74
CA PHE A 8 -26.24 14.19 -19.54
C PHE A 8 -25.62 13.07 -18.70
N TRP A 9 -25.85 11.83 -19.12
CA TRP A 9 -25.16 10.67 -18.56
C TRP A 9 -23.84 10.45 -19.29
N THR A 10 -22.82 10.07 -18.54
CA THR A 10 -21.53 9.64 -19.07
C THR A 10 -21.22 8.24 -18.57
N ASP A 11 -20.66 7.42 -19.44
CA ASP A 11 -20.15 6.09 -19.12
C ASP A 11 -18.63 6.17 -19.26
N PRO A 12 -17.83 6.07 -18.18
CA PRO A 12 -16.40 6.42 -18.27
C PRO A 12 -15.50 5.48 -19.08
N GLY A 13 -15.98 4.29 -19.45
CA GLY A 13 -15.22 3.32 -20.25
C GLY A 13 -14.02 2.67 -19.53
N ASP A 14 -13.64 3.16 -18.34
CA ASP A 14 -12.60 2.59 -17.47
C ASP A 14 -13.14 1.54 -16.47
N GLY A 15 -14.38 1.11 -16.68
CA GLY A 15 -15.10 0.19 -15.80
C GLY A 15 -15.74 0.84 -14.56
N THR A 16 -15.63 2.16 -14.39
CA THR A 16 -16.40 2.89 -13.37
C THR A 16 -17.88 3.04 -13.77
N LEU A 17 -18.73 3.29 -12.77
CA LEU A 17 -20.18 3.34 -12.96
C LEU A 17 -20.59 4.52 -13.85
N PRO A 18 -21.59 4.36 -14.73
CA PRO A 18 -22.20 5.50 -15.40
C PRO A 18 -22.77 6.48 -14.37
N TYR A 19 -22.53 7.77 -14.57
CA TYR A 19 -23.00 8.81 -13.67
C TYR A 19 -23.59 9.99 -14.45
N GLU A 20 -24.42 10.77 -13.76
CA GLU A 20 -25.05 11.95 -14.32
C GLU A 20 -24.17 13.18 -14.10
N VAL A 21 -23.88 13.89 -15.19
CA VAL A 21 -23.19 15.18 -15.18
C VAL A 21 -24.23 16.29 -15.32
N ASP A 22 -24.20 17.26 -14.42
CA ASP A 22 -24.97 18.51 -14.51
C ASP A 22 -24.02 19.70 -14.47
N LEU A 23 -24.03 20.49 -15.54
CA LEU A 23 -23.20 21.69 -15.74
C LEU A 23 -24.03 22.96 -15.87
N ARG A 24 -25.33 22.93 -15.56
CA ARG A 24 -26.21 24.10 -15.68
C ARG A 24 -25.74 25.28 -14.83
N GLU A 25 -25.06 25.01 -13.71
CA GLU A 25 -24.44 26.03 -12.86
C GLU A 25 -23.40 26.89 -13.62
N PHE A 26 -22.68 26.33 -14.59
CA PHE A 26 -21.68 27.07 -15.36
C PHE A 26 -22.31 27.96 -16.42
N ALA A 27 -23.51 27.63 -16.91
CA ALA A 27 -24.22 28.47 -17.87
C ALA A 27 -25.04 29.57 -17.18
N GLY A 28 -25.75 29.25 -16.10
CA GLY A 28 -26.61 30.19 -15.38
C GLY A 28 -25.93 30.97 -14.25
N GLY A 29 -24.73 30.55 -13.86
CA GLY A 29 -24.04 31.05 -12.67
C GLY A 29 -24.34 30.21 -11.43
N GLY A 30 -23.33 30.07 -10.57
CA GLY A 30 -23.43 29.38 -9.30
C GLY A 30 -23.83 30.36 -8.21
N ARG A 31 -24.96 30.13 -7.54
CA ARG A 31 -25.41 30.91 -6.38
C ARG A 31 -25.59 30.01 -5.17
N PHE A 32 -25.18 30.48 -4.00
CA PHE A 32 -25.30 29.76 -2.73
C PHE A 32 -26.73 29.26 -2.44
N GLU A 33 -27.73 30.06 -2.81
CA GLU A 33 -29.15 29.75 -2.63
C GLU A 33 -29.59 28.48 -3.37
N ASN A 34 -29.00 28.23 -4.54
CA ASN A 34 -29.31 27.10 -5.40
C ASN A 34 -28.56 25.82 -4.99
N ILE A 35 -27.64 25.92 -4.02
CA ILE A 35 -26.87 24.77 -3.54
C ILE A 35 -27.68 24.00 -2.50
N ALA A 36 -27.77 22.68 -2.71
CA ALA A 36 -28.41 21.77 -1.77
C ALA A 36 -27.81 21.95 -0.35
N PRO A 37 -28.62 21.94 0.73
CA PRO A 37 -28.15 22.22 2.09
C PRO A 37 -26.91 21.44 2.50
N GLN A 38 -26.81 20.19 2.06
CA GLN A 38 -25.67 19.30 2.34
C GLN A 38 -24.37 19.75 1.70
N ALA A 39 -24.41 20.46 0.56
CA ALA A 39 -23.21 20.91 -0.16
C ALA A 39 -22.78 22.34 0.19
N ARG A 40 -23.62 23.10 0.93
CA ARG A 40 -23.36 24.51 1.27
C ARG A 40 -22.06 24.73 2.04
N HIS A 41 -21.67 23.81 2.91
CA HIS A 41 -20.42 23.90 3.68
C HIS A 41 -19.15 23.85 2.82
N SER A 42 -19.26 23.32 1.60
CA SER A 42 -18.15 23.22 0.64
C SER A 42 -18.17 24.35 -0.42
N TRP A 43 -19.18 25.22 -0.37
CA TRP A 43 -19.32 26.31 -1.31
C TRP A 43 -18.41 27.48 -0.93
N THR A 44 -17.48 27.82 -1.82
CA THR A 44 -16.48 28.87 -1.55
C THR A 44 -16.81 30.21 -2.22
N GLY A 45 -18.08 30.42 -2.59
CA GLY A 45 -18.57 31.68 -3.16
C GLY A 45 -19.21 31.54 -4.54
N ASP A 46 -20.02 32.54 -4.87
CA ASP A 46 -20.81 32.62 -6.09
C ASP A 46 -19.95 32.97 -7.31
N PHE A 47 -20.45 32.66 -8.51
CA PHE A 47 -19.81 33.04 -9.77
C PHE A 47 -20.82 33.27 -10.91
N ALA A 48 -20.45 34.11 -11.87
CA ALA A 48 -21.27 34.43 -13.03
C ALA A 48 -21.25 33.30 -14.09
N GLY A 49 -22.39 33.12 -14.76
CA GLY A 49 -22.56 32.11 -15.81
C GLY A 49 -21.89 32.51 -17.12
N ARG A 50 -21.27 31.54 -17.80
CA ARG A 50 -20.67 31.68 -19.13
C ARG A 50 -21.18 30.54 -20.03
N PRO A 51 -22.34 30.70 -20.70
CA PRO A 51 -23.02 29.62 -21.42
C PRO A 51 -22.17 28.95 -22.51
N LYS A 52 -21.41 29.73 -23.28
CA LYS A 52 -20.54 29.18 -24.35
C LYS A 52 -19.41 28.34 -23.76
N PHE A 53 -18.74 28.85 -22.72
CA PHE A 53 -17.73 28.11 -21.98
C PHE A 53 -18.31 26.80 -21.39
N ALA A 54 -19.50 26.86 -20.79
CA ALA A 54 -20.19 25.69 -20.24
C ALA A 54 -20.50 24.63 -21.30
N ALA A 55 -20.92 25.04 -22.51
CA ALA A 55 -21.16 24.13 -23.62
C ALA A 55 -19.88 23.44 -24.10
N GLN A 56 -18.77 24.16 -24.24
CA GLN A 56 -17.46 23.58 -24.58
C GLN A 56 -16.96 22.63 -23.49
N PHE A 57 -17.22 22.95 -22.22
CA PHE A 57 -16.87 22.07 -21.11
C PHE A 57 -17.72 20.79 -21.12
N ALA A 58 -19.01 20.90 -21.44
CA ALA A 58 -19.91 19.76 -21.61
C ALA A 58 -19.48 18.84 -22.75
N GLU A 59 -19.07 19.41 -23.88
CA GLU A 59 -18.53 18.68 -25.03
C GLU A 59 -17.26 17.90 -24.64
N MET A 60 -16.33 18.55 -23.94
CA MET A 60 -15.11 17.90 -23.47
C MET A 60 -15.41 16.71 -22.55
N LEU A 61 -16.30 16.86 -21.56
CA LEU A 61 -16.64 15.78 -20.64
C LEU A 61 -17.33 14.59 -21.35
N ARG A 62 -18.14 14.85 -22.39
CA ARG A 62 -18.75 13.80 -23.20
C ARG A 62 -17.73 13.00 -23.99
N LEU A 63 -16.79 13.69 -24.64
CA LEU A 63 -15.80 13.05 -25.49
C LEU A 63 -14.74 12.31 -24.67
N GLN A 64 -14.29 12.91 -23.56
CA GLN A 64 -13.25 12.31 -22.72
C GLN A 64 -13.77 11.20 -21.81
N ARG A 65 -15.09 11.12 -21.57
CA ARG A 65 -15.72 10.09 -20.73
C ARG A 65 -14.97 9.91 -19.40
N LEU A 66 -14.71 11.01 -18.69
CA LEU A 66 -13.90 10.97 -17.46
C LEU A 66 -14.57 10.11 -16.37
N ALA A 67 -13.78 9.47 -15.51
CA ALA A 67 -14.26 8.90 -14.25
C ALA A 67 -14.93 9.97 -13.37
N GLU A 68 -15.89 9.58 -12.52
CA GLU A 68 -16.69 10.51 -11.70
C GLU A 68 -15.83 11.43 -10.81
N ASP A 69 -14.79 10.88 -10.18
CA ASP A 69 -13.86 11.64 -9.34
C ASP A 69 -13.12 12.71 -10.16
N SER A 70 -12.71 12.36 -11.38
CA SER A 70 -11.97 13.26 -12.28
C SER A 70 -12.88 14.36 -12.81
N ALA A 71 -14.14 14.04 -13.15
CA ALA A 71 -15.12 15.04 -13.55
C ALA A 71 -15.52 15.94 -12.38
N THR A 72 -15.65 15.40 -11.17
CA THR A 72 -15.92 16.18 -9.96
C THR A 72 -14.78 17.11 -9.61
N ALA A 73 -13.53 16.65 -9.67
CA ALA A 73 -12.34 17.50 -9.51
C ALA A 73 -12.27 18.58 -10.60
N SER A 74 -12.60 18.24 -11.85
CA SER A 74 -12.65 19.19 -12.97
C SER A 74 -13.72 20.26 -12.75
N ARG A 75 -14.93 19.88 -12.33
CA ARG A 75 -16.00 20.83 -11.97
C ARG A 75 -15.58 21.74 -10.82
N ALA A 76 -14.98 21.20 -9.76
CA ALA A 76 -14.49 22.00 -8.63
C ALA A 76 -13.43 23.03 -9.06
N ALA A 77 -12.47 22.62 -9.89
CA ALA A 77 -11.46 23.51 -10.46
C ALA A 77 -12.09 24.57 -11.39
N MET A 78 -13.09 24.19 -12.20
CA MET A 78 -13.84 25.12 -13.05
C MET A 78 -14.62 26.16 -12.26
N ARG A 79 -15.25 25.78 -11.13
CA ARG A 79 -15.91 26.76 -10.24
C ARG A 79 -14.91 27.78 -9.68
N ALA A 80 -13.74 27.31 -9.27
CA ALA A 80 -12.67 28.20 -8.81
C ALA A 80 -12.17 29.13 -9.92
N PHE A 81 -12.07 28.61 -11.15
CA PHE A 81 -11.68 29.41 -12.31
C PHE A 81 -12.71 30.47 -12.69
N PHE A 82 -14.01 30.14 -12.65
CA PHE A 82 -15.07 31.11 -12.94
C PHE A 82 -15.09 32.25 -11.90
N ARG A 83 -14.91 31.93 -10.61
CA ARG A 83 -14.72 32.95 -9.56
C ARG A 83 -13.50 33.83 -9.80
N PHE A 84 -12.42 33.24 -10.30
CA PHE A 84 -11.23 33.99 -10.68
C PHE A 84 -11.53 34.92 -11.87
N LEU A 85 -12.20 34.43 -12.91
CA LEU A 85 -12.60 35.23 -14.07
C LEU A 85 -13.51 36.39 -13.66
N ASP A 86 -14.46 36.20 -12.75
CA ASP A 86 -15.32 37.30 -12.28
C ASP A 86 -14.53 38.42 -11.58
N LYS A 87 -13.35 38.12 -11.02
CA LYS A 87 -12.46 39.11 -10.42
C LYS A 87 -11.56 39.81 -11.44
N VAL A 88 -11.02 39.09 -12.42
CA VAL A 88 -10.03 39.64 -13.38
C VAL A 88 -10.64 40.11 -14.70
N ASP A 89 -11.86 39.68 -14.98
CA ASP A 89 -12.66 39.96 -16.17
C ASP A 89 -14.14 40.19 -15.75
N PRO A 90 -14.42 41.30 -15.04
CA PRO A 90 -15.76 41.60 -14.54
C PRO A 90 -16.73 41.98 -15.66
N LEU A 91 -16.22 42.41 -16.83
CA LEU A 91 -17.04 42.74 -18.00
C LEU A 91 -17.48 41.48 -18.79
N GLY A 92 -16.84 40.34 -18.54
CA GLY A 92 -17.17 39.07 -19.19
C GLY A 92 -16.63 38.96 -20.60
N ASP A 93 -15.49 39.58 -20.90
CA ASP A 93 -14.81 39.50 -22.19
C ASP A 93 -14.39 38.04 -22.49
N VAL A 94 -14.09 37.25 -21.46
CA VAL A 94 -13.82 35.81 -21.54
C VAL A 94 -15.15 35.04 -21.50
N ALA A 95 -15.87 35.06 -22.61
CA ALA A 95 -17.13 34.33 -22.78
C ALA A 95 -16.97 32.81 -23.02
N ASP A 96 -15.80 32.39 -23.52
CA ASP A 96 -15.48 31.00 -23.90
C ASP A 96 -13.97 30.71 -23.77
N VAL A 97 -13.54 29.48 -24.11
CA VAL A 97 -12.15 29.05 -23.95
C VAL A 97 -11.16 29.78 -24.87
N SER A 98 -11.62 30.42 -25.95
CA SER A 98 -10.76 31.17 -26.88
C SER A 98 -10.27 32.49 -26.25
N GLY A 99 -11.08 33.10 -25.38
CA GLY A 99 -10.71 34.30 -24.61
C GLY A 99 -9.65 34.02 -23.52
N VAL A 100 -9.38 32.75 -23.21
CA VAL A 100 -8.35 32.39 -22.23
C VAL A 100 -6.96 32.46 -22.86
N ASN A 101 -6.11 33.36 -22.34
CA ASN A 101 -4.70 33.53 -22.72
C ASN A 101 -3.69 33.09 -21.62
N ASP A 102 -2.39 33.25 -21.89
CA ASP A 102 -1.30 32.82 -20.99
C ASP A 102 -1.24 33.60 -19.66
N ARG A 103 -1.65 34.88 -19.68
CA ARG A 103 -1.67 35.72 -18.47
C ARG A 103 -2.65 35.17 -17.43
N HIS A 104 -3.78 34.61 -17.87
CA HIS A 104 -4.74 33.97 -16.97
C HIS A 104 -4.11 32.79 -16.22
N GLY A 105 -3.21 32.03 -16.83
CA GLY A 105 -2.53 30.91 -16.18
C GLY A 105 -1.69 31.37 -15.00
N SER A 106 -0.80 32.34 -15.23
CA SER A 106 0.05 32.92 -14.17
C SER A 106 -0.77 33.59 -13.07
N ASN A 107 -1.79 34.36 -13.44
CA ASN A 107 -2.67 35.05 -12.48
C ASN A 107 -3.52 34.07 -11.66
N PHE A 108 -4.08 33.02 -12.29
CA PHE A 108 -4.86 32.02 -11.58
C PHE A 108 -4.00 31.21 -10.60
N ARG A 109 -2.75 30.92 -10.97
CA ARG A 109 -1.78 30.29 -10.07
C ARG A 109 -1.54 31.14 -8.83
N GLN A 110 -1.24 32.44 -9.01
CA GLN A 110 -1.03 33.38 -7.91
C GLN A 110 -2.29 33.49 -7.03
N TRP A 111 -3.45 33.63 -7.66
CA TRP A 111 -4.74 33.73 -6.97
C TRP A 111 -5.03 32.53 -6.06
N LEU A 112 -4.64 31.32 -6.47
CA LEU A 112 -4.72 30.12 -5.61
C LEU A 112 -3.69 30.13 -4.48
N GLU A 113 -2.49 30.67 -4.71
CA GLU A 113 -1.45 30.83 -3.68
C GLU A 113 -1.87 31.82 -2.59
N ASP A 114 -2.67 32.84 -2.95
CA ASP A 114 -3.26 33.81 -2.04
C ASP A 114 -4.44 33.25 -1.22
N GLY A 115 -4.65 31.93 -1.21
CA GLY A 115 -5.63 31.24 -0.35
C GLY A 115 -7.05 31.10 -0.92
N ASN A 116 -7.28 31.46 -2.18
CA ASN A 116 -8.61 31.41 -2.80
C ASN A 116 -9.03 30.00 -3.33
N GLY A 117 -8.24 28.95 -3.05
CA GLY A 117 -8.59 27.59 -3.43
C GLY A 117 -7.47 26.58 -3.23
N ALA A 118 -7.73 25.32 -3.59
CA ALA A 118 -6.73 24.26 -3.50
C ALA A 118 -5.68 24.39 -4.60
N ARG A 119 -4.39 24.27 -4.26
CA ARG A 119 -3.27 24.27 -5.22
C ARG A 119 -3.36 23.17 -6.28
N SER A 120 -4.11 22.09 -6.01
CA SER A 120 -4.38 21.02 -6.97
C SER A 120 -5.27 21.46 -8.13
N PHE A 121 -6.12 22.46 -7.94
CA PHE A 121 -7.02 22.98 -8.97
C PHE A 121 -6.26 23.54 -10.17
N TYR A 122 -5.09 24.15 -9.97
CA TYR A 122 -4.27 24.65 -11.08
C TYR A 122 -3.92 23.56 -12.10
N ARG A 123 -3.47 22.38 -11.64
CA ARG A 123 -3.10 21.26 -12.52
C ARG A 123 -4.31 20.70 -13.26
N VAL A 124 -5.42 20.53 -12.54
CA VAL A 124 -6.67 20.02 -13.12
C VAL A 124 -7.18 21.00 -14.17
N LEU A 125 -7.28 22.29 -13.83
CA LEU A 125 -7.73 23.32 -14.76
C LEU A 125 -6.83 23.43 -15.98
N LYS A 126 -5.49 23.46 -15.81
CA LYS A 126 -4.55 23.51 -16.95
C LYS A 126 -4.80 22.36 -17.94
N THR A 127 -5.05 21.16 -17.42
CA THR A 127 -5.37 19.98 -18.24
C THR A 127 -6.73 20.15 -18.92
N THR A 128 -7.75 20.57 -18.18
CA THR A 128 -9.12 20.81 -18.67
C THR A 128 -9.15 21.86 -19.78
N VAL A 129 -8.57 23.03 -19.56
CA VAL A 129 -8.51 24.13 -20.54
C VAL A 129 -7.70 23.71 -21.77
N GLY A 130 -6.56 23.02 -21.58
CA GLY A 130 -5.77 22.49 -22.69
C GLY A 130 -6.58 21.56 -23.60
N ARG A 131 -7.33 20.61 -23.01
CA ARG A 131 -8.22 19.71 -23.76
C ARG A 131 -9.38 20.43 -24.44
N MET A 132 -9.98 21.40 -23.76
CA MET A 132 -11.04 22.22 -24.38
C MET A 132 -10.52 23.00 -25.59
N ARG A 133 -9.31 23.56 -25.52
CA ARG A 133 -8.68 24.27 -26.65
C ARG A 133 -8.34 23.34 -27.81
N GLU A 134 -7.80 22.16 -27.52
CA GLU A 134 -7.53 21.12 -28.52
C GLU A 134 -8.80 20.73 -29.30
N LEU A 135 -9.92 20.51 -28.60
CA LEU A 135 -11.21 20.19 -29.23
C LEU A 135 -11.77 21.33 -30.09
N GLN A 136 -11.39 22.57 -29.81
CA GLN A 136 -11.79 23.75 -30.58
C GLN A 136 -10.74 24.16 -31.62
N ALA A 137 -9.73 23.31 -31.86
CA ALA A 137 -8.61 23.58 -32.78
C ALA A 137 -7.86 24.91 -32.49
N LEU A 138 -7.77 25.29 -31.21
CA LEU A 138 -7.08 26.50 -30.77
C LEU A 138 -5.62 26.20 -30.38
N PRO A 139 -4.70 27.16 -30.55
CA PRO A 139 -3.31 26.99 -30.12
C PRO A 139 -3.20 26.69 -28.61
N PRO A 140 -2.25 25.84 -28.18
CA PRO A 140 -2.05 25.51 -26.77
C PRO A 140 -1.57 26.74 -25.97
N LEU A 141 -1.89 26.76 -24.68
CA LEU A 141 -1.44 27.80 -23.75
C LEU A 141 -0.15 27.39 -23.03
N PHE A 142 0.77 28.32 -22.86
CA PHE A 142 2.06 28.15 -22.20
C PHE A 142 1.99 28.50 -20.71
N TRP A 143 1.02 27.94 -20.01
CA TRP A 143 0.87 28.15 -18.57
C TRP A 143 2.07 27.57 -17.80
N PRO A 144 2.61 28.28 -16.80
CA PRO A 144 3.79 27.81 -16.06
C PRO A 144 3.53 26.50 -15.34
N ALA A 145 4.59 25.75 -15.04
CA ALA A 145 4.48 24.58 -14.17
C ALA A 145 4.05 25.00 -12.75
N ARG A 146 3.43 24.06 -12.03
CA ARG A 146 3.19 24.27 -10.59
C ARG A 146 4.53 24.29 -9.88
N ASN A 147 4.70 25.20 -8.92
CA ASN A 147 5.80 25.12 -7.98
C ASN A 147 5.74 23.72 -7.33
N ARG A 148 6.89 23.03 -7.28
CA ARG A 148 6.97 21.76 -6.56
C ARG A 148 6.71 22.11 -5.09
N ASP A 149 5.78 21.39 -4.47
CA ASP A 149 5.69 21.48 -3.02
C ASP A 149 7.04 21.00 -2.49
N GLU A 150 7.71 21.83 -1.68
CA GLU A 150 8.84 21.33 -0.92
C GLU A 150 8.35 20.11 -0.14
N PRO A 151 9.05 18.96 -0.23
CA PRO A 151 8.64 17.79 0.50
C PRO A 151 8.64 18.15 1.98
N THR A 152 7.45 18.27 2.57
CA THR A 152 7.32 18.49 4.00
C THR A 152 8.02 17.32 4.68
N GLU A 153 9.05 17.61 5.49
CA GLU A 153 9.68 16.61 6.32
C GLU A 153 8.62 16.12 7.31
N GLN A 154 7.95 15.03 6.96
CA GLN A 154 7.01 14.39 7.87
C GLN A 154 7.81 13.66 8.93
N ASP A 155 7.59 14.03 10.19
CA ASP A 155 8.11 13.26 11.31
C ASP A 155 7.57 11.83 11.24
N ASP A 156 8.49 10.87 11.34
CA ASP A 156 8.14 9.45 11.29
C ASP A 156 7.29 9.08 12.50
N ILE A 157 6.27 8.25 12.29
CA ILE A 157 5.56 7.69 13.44
C ILE A 157 6.43 6.68 14.16
N ASP A 158 6.69 6.97 15.43
CA ASP A 158 7.31 6.05 16.37
C ASP A 158 6.62 4.66 16.32
N GLN A 159 7.43 3.61 16.13
CA GLN A 159 6.96 2.22 16.14
C GLN A 159 6.31 1.83 17.46
N VAL A 160 6.80 2.38 18.58
CA VAL A 160 6.19 2.14 19.90
C VAL A 160 4.81 2.79 19.95
N GLY A 161 4.69 4.03 19.46
CA GLY A 161 3.42 4.71 19.26
C GLY A 161 2.43 3.90 18.41
N MET A 162 2.86 3.40 17.23
CA MET A 162 2.00 2.56 16.38
C MET A 162 1.58 1.25 17.03
N ARG A 163 2.47 0.60 17.78
CA ARG A 163 2.12 -0.62 18.52
C ARG A 163 1.07 -0.34 19.58
N ARG A 164 1.23 0.74 20.34
CA ARG A 164 0.24 1.17 21.35
C ARG A 164 -1.09 1.57 20.71
N PHE A 165 -1.05 2.23 19.56
CA PHE A 165 -2.24 2.55 18.77
C PHE A 165 -2.97 1.29 18.29
N PHE A 166 -2.24 0.30 17.76
CA PHE A 166 -2.79 -0.99 17.40
C PHE A 166 -3.45 -1.69 18.59
N HIS A 167 -2.84 -1.64 19.78
CA HIS A 167 -3.46 -2.15 21.00
C HIS A 167 -4.73 -1.39 21.41
N ALA A 168 -4.77 -0.06 21.26
CA ALA A 168 -5.98 0.71 21.52
C ALA A 168 -7.13 0.29 20.59
N LEU A 169 -6.86 0.10 19.30
CA LEU A 169 -7.84 -0.42 18.35
C LEU A 169 -8.28 -1.86 18.68
N LYS A 170 -7.36 -2.72 19.14
CA LYS A 170 -7.72 -4.07 19.61
C LYS A 170 -8.64 -4.04 20.83
N ASP A 171 -8.40 -3.12 21.76
CA ASP A 171 -9.25 -2.95 22.94
C ASP A 171 -10.68 -2.56 22.52
N GLU A 172 -10.83 -1.62 21.58
CA GLU A 172 -12.14 -1.27 20.99
C GLU A 172 -12.77 -2.46 20.24
N GLY A 173 -11.98 -3.19 19.44
CA GLY A 173 -12.44 -4.40 18.76
C GLY A 173 -12.96 -5.48 19.72
N ARG A 174 -12.34 -5.64 20.89
CA ARG A 174 -12.81 -6.57 21.93
C ARG A 174 -14.15 -6.14 22.50
N GLN A 175 -14.34 -4.84 22.74
CA GLN A 175 -15.62 -4.31 23.20
C GLN A 175 -16.73 -4.55 22.17
N ILE A 176 -16.44 -4.36 20.87
CA ILE A 176 -17.38 -4.68 19.79
C ILE A 176 -17.71 -6.19 19.76
N LYS A 177 -16.72 -7.06 19.90
CA LYS A 177 -16.97 -8.51 19.99
C LYS A 177 -17.78 -8.89 21.23
N ALA A 178 -17.52 -8.26 22.37
CA ALA A 178 -18.28 -8.47 23.61
C ALA A 178 -19.73 -8.01 23.47
N MET A 179 -19.96 -6.89 22.81
CA MET A 179 -21.28 -6.38 22.44
C MET A 179 -22.07 -7.40 21.61
N PHE A 180 -21.46 -8.04 20.61
CA PHE A 180 -22.15 -9.09 19.84
C PHE A 180 -22.48 -10.31 20.69
N ARG A 181 -21.56 -10.76 21.56
CA ARG A 181 -21.84 -11.88 22.48
C ARG A 181 -22.97 -11.55 23.45
N GLN A 182 -23.03 -10.31 23.93
CA GLN A 182 -24.14 -9.83 24.75
C GLN A 182 -25.46 -9.93 23.99
N GLY A 183 -25.49 -9.49 22.72
CA GLY A 183 -26.65 -9.62 21.85
C GLY A 183 -27.16 -11.05 21.72
N GLU A 184 -26.27 -12.00 21.43
CA GLU A 184 -26.61 -13.42 21.32
C GLU A 184 -27.17 -13.98 22.63
N ARG A 185 -26.53 -13.65 23.77
CA ARG A 185 -26.98 -14.11 25.09
C ARG A 185 -28.38 -13.59 25.41
N LEU A 186 -28.61 -12.27 25.24
CA LEU A 186 -29.91 -11.65 25.47
C LEU A 186 -31.00 -12.27 24.58
N ALA A 187 -30.69 -12.55 23.31
CA ALA A 187 -31.63 -13.19 22.40
C ALA A 187 -31.92 -14.66 22.75
N CYS A 188 -31.00 -15.38 23.39
CA CYS A 188 -31.26 -16.74 23.86
C CYS A 188 -32.12 -16.76 25.14
N GLU A 189 -32.02 -15.73 25.97
CA GLU A 189 -32.78 -15.58 27.23
C GLU A 189 -34.18 -14.99 27.00
N GLY A 190 -34.38 -14.28 25.88
CA GLY A 190 -35.64 -13.61 25.55
C GLY A 190 -36.66 -14.49 24.82
N GLY A 191 -37.88 -13.95 24.68
CA GLY A 191 -38.97 -14.51 23.88
C GLY A 191 -39.70 -13.43 23.07
N ASP A 192 -40.76 -13.82 22.35
CA ASP A 192 -41.50 -12.90 21.49
C ASP A 192 -42.30 -11.87 22.30
N PRO A 193 -41.94 -10.57 22.27
CA PRO A 193 -42.66 -9.53 23.02
C PRO A 193 -44.04 -9.23 22.43
N ARG A 194 -44.36 -9.74 21.23
CA ARG A 194 -45.65 -9.53 20.54
C ARG A 194 -46.74 -10.48 21.03
N ALA A 195 -46.39 -11.59 21.68
CA ALA A 195 -47.34 -12.60 22.11
C ALA A 195 -48.36 -12.01 23.12
N ARG A 196 -49.67 -12.14 22.82
CA ARG A 196 -50.77 -11.93 23.78
C ARG A 196 -51.30 -13.31 24.18
N ARG A 197 -51.50 -13.59 25.47
CA ARG A 197 -52.21 -14.81 25.91
C ARG A 197 -53.56 -14.52 26.56
N THR A 198 -54.57 -15.28 26.14
CA THR A 198 -55.91 -15.33 26.72
C THR A 198 -56.12 -16.54 27.67
N ALA A 199 -57.02 -16.32 28.62
CA ALA A 199 -57.82 -17.22 29.46
C ALA A 199 -57.23 -18.06 30.64
N ARG A 200 -55.95 -18.49 30.70
CA ARG A 200 -55.49 -19.36 31.84
C ARG A 200 -54.09 -19.13 32.42
N GLY A 201 -53.57 -17.91 32.36
CA GLY A 201 -52.32 -17.55 33.06
C GLY A 201 -51.53 -16.51 32.29
N LEU A 202 -51.50 -15.30 32.84
CA LEU A 202 -51.02 -14.08 32.18
C LEU A 202 -49.53 -14.13 31.84
N MET A 203 -49.19 -13.85 30.58
CA MET A 203 -48.01 -13.07 30.23
C MET A 203 -48.51 -11.85 29.46
N LEU A 204 -48.33 -10.64 30.02
CA LEU A 204 -48.51 -9.39 29.27
C LEU A 204 -47.47 -9.34 28.14
N ALA A 205 -47.75 -8.58 27.08
CA ALA A 205 -46.76 -8.27 26.04
C ALA A 205 -45.50 -7.66 26.71
N SER A 206 -44.44 -8.45 26.84
CA SER A 206 -43.26 -8.12 27.66
C SER A 206 -42.25 -7.26 26.90
N TRP A 207 -42.71 -6.10 26.41
CA TRP A 207 -41.85 -5.09 25.79
C TRP A 207 -40.96 -4.35 26.80
N ASP A 208 -41.16 -4.59 28.09
CA ASP A 208 -40.39 -4.09 29.22
C ASP A 208 -39.18 -4.99 29.58
N VAL A 209 -38.89 -5.99 28.75
CA VAL A 209 -37.76 -6.91 28.94
C VAL A 209 -36.76 -6.73 27.80
N ARG A 210 -35.50 -6.43 28.14
CA ARG A 210 -34.41 -6.14 27.17
C ARG A 210 -34.13 -7.35 26.29
N GLU A 211 -34.17 -8.53 26.87
CA GLU A 211 -33.92 -9.83 26.26
C GLU A 211 -34.92 -10.09 25.12
N ASN A 212 -36.19 -9.73 25.31
CA ASN A 212 -37.23 -9.89 24.29
C ASN A 212 -37.01 -8.99 23.07
N HIS A 213 -36.39 -7.81 23.26
CA HIS A 213 -36.04 -6.94 22.13
C HIS A 213 -34.92 -7.57 21.30
N ALA A 214 -33.88 -8.09 21.96
CA ALA A 214 -32.77 -8.78 21.29
C ALA A 214 -33.28 -10.03 20.55
N TRP A 215 -34.16 -10.81 21.18
CA TRP A 215 -34.81 -11.97 20.57
C TRP A 215 -35.57 -11.58 19.30
N LEU A 216 -36.44 -10.55 19.38
CA LEU A 216 -37.25 -10.13 18.25
C LEU A 216 -36.39 -9.62 17.09
N VAL A 217 -35.39 -8.80 17.37
CA VAL A 217 -34.44 -8.32 16.35
C VAL A 217 -33.77 -9.50 15.68
N ARG A 218 -33.19 -10.44 16.45
CA ARG A 218 -32.53 -11.63 15.91
C ARG A 218 -33.51 -12.45 15.06
N SER A 219 -34.70 -12.73 15.56
CA SER A 219 -35.73 -13.53 14.86
C SER A 219 -36.16 -12.90 13.53
N LEU A 220 -36.34 -11.58 13.48
CA LEU A 220 -36.79 -10.89 12.27
C LEU A 220 -35.68 -10.68 11.24
N THR A 221 -34.41 -10.85 11.62
CA THR A 221 -33.25 -10.53 10.77
C THR A 221 -32.38 -11.73 10.44
N GLN A 222 -32.82 -12.96 10.74
CA GLN A 222 -32.03 -14.18 10.50
C GLN A 222 -31.62 -14.34 9.02
N GLU A 223 -32.53 -14.02 8.10
CA GLU A 223 -32.31 -14.19 6.66
C GLU A 223 -31.88 -12.90 5.95
N ARG A 224 -32.46 -11.76 6.34
CA ARG A 224 -32.17 -10.46 5.74
C ARG A 224 -32.54 -9.32 6.68
N LEU A 225 -31.94 -8.16 6.45
CA LEU A 225 -32.32 -6.94 7.13
C LEU A 225 -33.61 -6.39 6.53
N LEU A 226 -34.63 -6.23 7.37
CA LEU A 226 -35.92 -5.67 6.98
C LEU A 226 -35.87 -4.14 6.91
N SER A 227 -36.65 -3.57 5.98
CA SER A 227 -36.93 -2.14 5.94
C SER A 227 -37.81 -1.70 7.13
N LYS A 228 -37.84 -0.40 7.42
CA LYS A 228 -38.72 0.15 8.47
C LYS A 228 -40.19 -0.29 8.30
N ARG A 229 -40.69 -0.28 7.06
CA ARG A 229 -42.08 -0.65 6.76
C ARG A 229 -42.34 -2.12 7.05
N GLU A 230 -41.40 -2.99 6.71
CA GLU A 230 -41.51 -4.43 6.97
C GLU A 230 -41.45 -4.72 8.47
N PHE A 231 -40.55 -4.10 9.23
CA PHE A 231 -40.55 -4.22 10.69
C PHE A 231 -41.90 -3.84 11.33
N LEU A 232 -42.51 -2.74 10.85
CA LEU A 232 -43.83 -2.33 11.34
C LEU A 232 -44.94 -3.30 10.95
N ALA A 233 -44.88 -3.85 9.73
CA ALA A 233 -45.82 -4.86 9.25
C ALA A 233 -45.73 -6.16 10.07
N GLU A 234 -44.53 -6.53 10.52
CA GLU A 234 -44.26 -7.66 11.42
C GLU A 234 -44.64 -7.37 12.90
N GLY A 235 -45.35 -6.26 13.18
CA GLY A 235 -45.78 -5.91 14.53
C GLY A 235 -44.63 -5.49 15.46
N ALA A 236 -43.48 -5.12 14.92
CA ALA A 236 -42.31 -4.70 15.71
C ALA A 236 -42.31 -3.20 16.09
N ALA A 237 -43.48 -2.56 16.14
CA ALA A 237 -43.61 -1.15 16.47
C ALA A 237 -43.04 -0.79 17.86
N GLY A 238 -43.10 -1.72 18.82
CA GLY A 238 -42.48 -1.55 20.14
C GLY A 238 -40.96 -1.46 20.15
N LEU A 239 -40.27 -1.83 19.05
CA LEU A 239 -38.85 -1.55 18.91
C LEU A 239 -38.57 -0.08 18.51
N HIS A 240 -39.55 0.56 17.87
CA HIS A 240 -39.49 1.95 17.39
C HIS A 240 -39.81 2.95 18.50
N ASN A 241 -40.78 2.63 19.36
CA ASN A 241 -41.27 3.48 20.44
C ASN A 241 -40.32 3.61 21.66
N ALA A 242 -39.13 3.00 21.61
CA ALA A 242 -38.14 3.01 22.69
C ALA A 242 -37.43 4.36 22.95
N ASN A 243 -37.93 5.46 22.35
CA ASN A 243 -37.48 6.82 22.65
C ASN A 243 -38.52 7.61 23.46
N ASP A 244 -39.65 7.01 23.82
CA ASP A 244 -40.63 7.60 24.71
C ASP A 244 -40.27 7.32 26.17
N VAL A 245 -39.89 8.39 26.88
CA VAL A 245 -39.36 8.36 28.26
C VAL A 245 -40.39 7.77 29.23
N GLU A 246 -41.68 7.87 28.91
CA GLU A 246 -42.77 7.38 29.76
C GLU A 246 -43.09 5.90 29.54
N THR A 247 -42.82 5.31 28.36
CA THR A 247 -43.42 4.02 27.98
C THR A 247 -42.46 2.88 27.63
N GLN A 248 -41.14 3.08 27.36
CA GLN A 248 -40.23 1.94 27.05
C GLN A 248 -38.74 2.21 27.31
N LYS A 249 -38.09 1.34 28.11
CA LYS A 249 -36.86 1.60 28.89
C LYS A 249 -35.52 1.07 28.35
N PHE A 250 -35.45 0.50 27.14
CA PHE A 250 -34.23 -0.22 26.71
C PHE A 250 -33.66 0.23 25.38
N ASP A 251 -32.51 0.89 25.47
CA ASP A 251 -31.57 1.11 24.38
C ASP A 251 -30.92 -0.23 23.94
N GLY A 252 -30.22 -0.17 22.82
CA GLY A 252 -29.34 -1.23 22.33
C GLY A 252 -28.13 -1.47 23.26
N PRO A 253 -26.96 -1.83 22.71
CA PRO A 253 -25.79 -2.07 23.53
C PRO A 253 -25.26 -0.79 24.19
N GLU A 254 -24.77 -0.93 25.43
CA GLU A 254 -24.20 0.19 26.20
C GLU A 254 -22.90 0.71 25.59
N TYR A 255 -22.14 -0.17 24.94
CA TYR A 255 -20.91 0.19 24.27
C TYR A 255 -21.17 1.10 23.05
N LEU A 256 -20.55 2.28 23.07
CA LEU A 256 -20.51 3.22 21.96
C LEU A 256 -19.09 3.28 21.37
N ALA A 257 -18.97 2.91 20.10
CA ALA A 257 -17.71 2.98 19.37
C ALA A 257 -17.17 4.42 19.31
N PRO A 258 -15.86 4.63 19.10
CA PRO A 258 -15.27 5.96 19.04
C PRO A 258 -15.94 6.86 18.00
N GLY A 259 -16.44 8.03 18.44
CA GLY A 259 -17.15 8.99 17.58
C GLY A 259 -18.65 8.76 17.45
N MET A 260 -19.19 7.69 18.02
CA MET A 260 -20.62 7.42 18.06
C MET A 260 -21.29 8.20 19.20
N THR A 261 -22.45 8.80 18.92
CA THR A 261 -23.29 9.49 19.92
C THR A 261 -24.31 8.55 20.56
N SER A 262 -25.07 9.01 21.57
CA SER A 262 -26.15 8.21 22.19
C SER A 262 -27.17 7.68 21.18
N ARG A 263 -27.40 8.39 20.08
CA ARG A 263 -28.26 7.95 18.98
C ARG A 263 -27.86 6.59 18.41
N GLY A 264 -26.59 6.19 18.56
CA GLY A 264 -26.09 4.89 18.15
C GLY A 264 -26.63 3.70 18.94
N ARG A 265 -27.33 3.93 20.06
CA ARG A 265 -28.01 2.88 20.84
C ARG A 265 -29.54 3.05 20.86
N GLU A 266 -30.07 4.14 20.30
CA GLU A 266 -31.50 4.45 20.32
C GLU A 266 -32.27 3.67 19.22
N GLY A 267 -33.52 3.30 19.52
CA GLY A 267 -34.45 2.66 18.59
C GLY A 267 -34.00 1.32 17.97
N ILE A 268 -34.68 0.93 16.87
CA ILE A 268 -34.41 -0.33 16.12
C ILE A 268 -32.96 -0.39 15.66
N VAL A 269 -32.46 0.72 15.11
CA VAL A 269 -31.10 0.86 14.58
C VAL A 269 -30.02 0.66 15.64
N GLY A 270 -30.24 1.14 16.88
CA GLY A 270 -29.34 0.87 17.99
C GLY A 270 -29.34 -0.60 18.38
N LYS A 271 -30.52 -1.24 18.41
CA LYS A 271 -30.68 -2.66 18.77
C LYS A 271 -30.10 -3.61 17.71
N LEU A 272 -30.13 -3.22 16.43
CA LEU A 272 -29.46 -3.95 15.36
C LEU A 272 -27.95 -4.14 15.61
N ARG A 273 -27.32 -3.23 16.37
CA ARG A 273 -25.89 -3.33 16.72
C ARG A 273 -25.55 -4.54 17.59
N TRP A 274 -26.52 -5.19 18.22
CA TRP A 274 -26.27 -6.47 18.91
C TRP A 274 -25.85 -7.59 17.96
N PHE A 275 -26.21 -7.51 16.67
CA PHE A 275 -25.98 -8.59 15.72
C PHE A 275 -25.16 -8.15 14.50
N TYR A 276 -25.29 -6.88 14.09
CA TYR A 276 -24.67 -6.36 12.88
C TYR A 276 -23.80 -5.15 13.18
N PRO A 277 -22.62 -5.00 12.55
CA PRO A 277 -21.77 -3.85 12.79
C PRO A 277 -22.37 -2.58 12.18
N SER A 278 -22.23 -1.45 12.88
CA SER A 278 -22.47 -0.12 12.32
C SER A 278 -21.24 0.42 11.59
N TYR A 279 -21.35 1.61 11.01
CA TYR A 279 -20.23 2.33 10.39
C TYR A 279 -19.00 2.39 11.32
N HIS A 280 -19.20 2.79 12.59
CA HIS A 280 -18.09 2.99 13.52
C HIS A 280 -17.47 1.67 13.98
N ASP A 281 -18.30 0.63 14.16
CA ASP A 281 -17.82 -0.69 14.56
C ASP A 281 -16.95 -1.31 13.45
N THR A 282 -17.40 -1.21 12.19
CA THR A 282 -16.69 -1.71 11.00
C THR A 282 -15.37 -0.96 10.79
N ALA A 283 -15.34 0.35 11.06
CA ALA A 283 -14.15 1.18 10.89
C ALA A 283 -12.95 0.69 11.74
N ILE A 284 -13.20 0.20 12.95
CA ILE A 284 -12.15 -0.33 13.84
C ILE A 284 -11.50 -1.57 13.23
N PHE A 285 -12.29 -2.51 12.69
CA PHE A 285 -11.77 -3.71 12.05
C PHE A 285 -11.03 -3.40 10.75
N LEU A 286 -11.52 -2.46 9.94
CA LEU A 286 -10.81 -2.00 8.76
C LEU A 286 -9.44 -1.38 9.12
N TRP A 287 -9.37 -0.58 10.18
CA TRP A 287 -8.10 -0.01 10.65
C TRP A 287 -7.11 -1.07 11.13
N LEU A 288 -7.57 -2.06 11.90
CA LEU A 288 -6.75 -3.18 12.33
C LEU A 288 -6.20 -3.96 11.12
N PHE A 289 -7.04 -4.17 10.10
CA PHE A 289 -6.65 -4.80 8.85
C PHE A 289 -5.61 -3.99 8.06
N LEU A 290 -5.80 -2.67 7.93
CA LEU A 290 -4.86 -1.78 7.24
C LEU A 290 -3.48 -1.77 7.91
N ILE A 291 -3.43 -1.70 9.25
CA ILE A 291 -2.17 -1.75 9.99
C ILE A 291 -1.50 -3.13 9.85
N GLY A 292 -2.28 -4.21 9.91
CA GLY A 292 -1.76 -5.57 9.84
C GLY A 292 -1.29 -6.04 8.47
N THR A 293 -1.75 -5.39 7.38
CA THR A 293 -1.38 -5.73 6.00
C THR A 293 -0.47 -4.71 5.33
N GLY A 294 -0.48 -3.46 5.80
CA GLY A 294 0.13 -2.33 5.09
C GLY A 294 -0.54 -1.98 3.76
N TRP A 295 -1.73 -2.52 3.50
CA TRP A 295 -2.48 -2.17 2.30
C TRP A 295 -2.91 -0.70 2.37
N ASN A 296 -2.99 -0.06 1.19
CA ASN A 296 -3.67 1.24 1.12
C ASN A 296 -5.18 1.01 1.17
N LEU A 297 -5.94 2.05 1.56
CA LEU A 297 -7.40 1.96 1.68
C LEU A 297 -8.08 1.40 0.42
N ALA A 298 -7.65 1.79 -0.78
CA ALA A 298 -8.22 1.28 -2.04
C ALA A 298 -8.12 -0.24 -2.16
N THR A 299 -6.97 -0.79 -1.77
CA THR A 299 -6.71 -2.23 -1.86
C THR A 299 -7.52 -2.99 -0.82
N ALA A 300 -7.69 -2.43 0.37
CA ALA A 300 -8.55 -3.04 1.39
C ALA A 300 -10.04 -3.00 0.99
N LEU A 301 -10.52 -1.88 0.43
CA LEU A 301 -11.90 -1.73 -0.02
C LEU A 301 -12.22 -2.58 -1.26
N GLY A 302 -11.22 -2.85 -2.10
CA GLY A 302 -11.33 -3.71 -3.28
C GLY A 302 -11.21 -5.21 -3.01
N LEU A 303 -11.15 -5.64 -1.74
CA LEU A 303 -11.17 -7.06 -1.39
C LEU A 303 -12.52 -7.67 -1.82
N ASP A 304 -12.47 -8.75 -2.59
CA ASP A 304 -13.66 -9.48 -3.06
C ASP A 304 -13.80 -10.78 -2.27
N VAL A 305 -14.84 -10.88 -1.43
CA VAL A 305 -15.12 -12.08 -0.62
C VAL A 305 -16.29 -12.90 -1.16
N THR A 306 -16.74 -12.66 -2.40
CA THR A 306 -17.75 -13.51 -3.02
C THR A 306 -17.20 -14.91 -3.26
N GLU A 307 -18.01 -15.91 -2.95
CA GLU A 307 -17.75 -17.27 -3.41
C GLU A 307 -17.98 -17.34 -4.93
N PRO A 308 -17.24 -18.19 -5.66
CA PRO A 308 -17.50 -18.42 -7.07
C PRO A 308 -18.94 -18.85 -7.27
N ASP A 309 -19.75 -18.00 -7.91
CA ASP A 309 -21.11 -18.34 -8.32
C ASP A 309 -21.05 -19.00 -9.70
N PRO A 310 -21.32 -20.31 -9.82
CA PRO A 310 -21.26 -21.02 -11.10
C PRO A 310 -22.32 -20.56 -12.11
N ASP A 311 -23.37 -19.86 -11.65
CA ASP A 311 -24.49 -19.39 -12.51
C ASP A 311 -24.30 -17.96 -13.03
N LEU A 312 -23.29 -17.22 -12.55
CA LEU A 312 -22.93 -15.94 -13.13
C LEU A 312 -21.93 -16.15 -14.26
N ASP A 313 -22.34 -15.83 -15.49
CA ASP A 313 -21.52 -15.75 -16.72
C ASP A 313 -20.50 -14.58 -16.68
N ARG A 314 -19.90 -14.36 -15.51
CA ARG A 314 -18.73 -13.53 -15.32
C ARG A 314 -17.53 -14.47 -15.33
N PRO A 315 -16.39 -14.04 -15.88
CA PRO A 315 -15.11 -14.62 -15.51
C PRO A 315 -14.86 -14.28 -14.03
N VAL A 316 -15.51 -15.00 -13.11
CA VAL A 316 -14.92 -15.23 -11.80
C VAL A 316 -13.59 -15.87 -12.16
N ARG A 317 -12.48 -15.15 -11.99
CA ARG A 317 -11.16 -15.75 -12.22
C ARG A 317 -11.13 -16.94 -11.25
N PRO A 318 -11.22 -18.20 -11.73
CA PRO A 318 -11.45 -19.36 -10.86
C PRO A 318 -10.32 -19.58 -9.86
N GLU A 319 -9.22 -18.87 -10.07
CA GLU A 319 -7.93 -18.99 -9.39
C GLU A 319 -7.76 -18.03 -8.20
N MET A 320 -8.70 -17.13 -7.90
CA MET A 320 -8.47 -16.10 -6.86
C MET A 320 -9.55 -16.09 -5.77
N ASN A 321 -9.46 -17.08 -4.87
CA ASN A 321 -10.03 -16.91 -3.53
C ASN A 321 -9.36 -15.71 -2.86
N TRP A 322 -10.11 -14.95 -2.06
CA TRP A 322 -9.56 -13.83 -1.28
C TRP A 322 -8.45 -14.25 -0.30
N ALA A 323 -8.37 -15.55 0.01
CA ALA A 323 -7.29 -16.18 0.75
C ALA A 323 -6.94 -17.57 0.20
N GLU A 324 -5.65 -17.88 0.08
CA GLU A 324 -5.11 -19.21 -0.23
C GLU A 324 -4.12 -19.66 0.86
N ASP A 325 -3.87 -20.97 0.92
CA ASP A 325 -2.81 -21.52 1.77
C ASP A 325 -1.43 -21.12 1.26
N HIS A 326 -0.54 -20.70 2.16
CA HIS A 326 0.82 -20.41 1.77
C HIS A 326 1.52 -21.71 1.32
N PRO A 327 2.17 -21.72 0.14
CA PRO A 327 2.62 -22.94 -0.52
C PRO A 327 3.63 -23.77 0.28
N GLN A 328 4.35 -23.14 1.23
CA GLN A 328 5.38 -23.78 2.04
C GLN A 328 5.07 -23.81 3.54
N LYS A 329 4.06 -23.06 4.01
CA LYS A 329 3.85 -22.84 5.45
C LYS A 329 2.36 -22.78 5.78
N PRO A 330 1.74 -23.89 6.21
CA PRO A 330 0.28 -23.96 6.41
C PRO A 330 -0.23 -23.02 7.52
N GLU A 331 0.64 -22.55 8.40
CA GLU A 331 0.33 -21.55 9.43
C GLU A 331 0.03 -20.15 8.87
N PHE A 332 0.35 -19.91 7.58
CA PHE A 332 0.08 -18.65 6.87
C PHE A 332 -0.96 -18.82 5.76
N LYS A 333 -1.80 -17.80 5.62
CA LYS A 333 -2.61 -17.55 4.42
C LYS A 333 -2.01 -16.41 3.62
N VAL A 334 -2.09 -16.52 2.31
CA VAL A 334 -1.86 -15.41 1.39
C VAL A 334 -3.22 -14.79 1.10
N LEU A 335 -3.37 -13.50 1.40
CA LEU A 335 -4.58 -12.72 1.13
C LEU A 335 -4.44 -12.03 -0.22
N HIS A 336 -5.50 -11.99 -1.03
CA HIS A 336 -5.47 -11.48 -2.41
C HIS A 336 -6.44 -10.31 -2.58
N SER A 337 -6.01 -9.27 -3.30
CA SER A 337 -6.88 -8.16 -3.71
C SER A 337 -6.43 -7.60 -5.06
N PHE A 338 -7.39 -7.09 -5.83
CA PHE A 338 -7.12 -6.50 -7.13
C PHE A 338 -7.23 -4.97 -7.09
N LYS A 339 -6.18 -4.30 -7.55
CA LYS A 339 -6.13 -2.84 -7.60
C LYS A 339 -6.53 -2.35 -8.98
N GLY A 340 -7.82 -2.08 -9.20
CA GLY A 340 -8.37 -1.69 -10.52
C GLY A 340 -7.62 -0.57 -11.24
N ARG A 341 -7.32 0.56 -10.55
CA ARG A 341 -6.56 1.69 -11.14
C ARG A 341 -5.14 1.37 -11.63
N ALA A 342 -4.56 0.27 -11.17
CA ALA A 342 -3.19 -0.12 -11.52
C ALA A 342 -3.17 -1.47 -12.25
N ASP A 343 -4.35 -2.04 -12.54
CA ASP A 343 -4.56 -3.37 -13.11
C ASP A 343 -3.63 -4.44 -12.48
N ARG A 344 -3.53 -4.41 -11.15
CA ARG A 344 -2.48 -5.16 -10.44
C ARG A 344 -3.03 -5.95 -9.28
N HIS A 345 -2.61 -7.21 -9.25
CA HIS A 345 -2.77 -8.12 -8.13
C HIS A 345 -1.86 -7.72 -6.96
N VAL A 346 -2.43 -7.63 -5.77
CA VAL A 346 -1.75 -7.28 -4.52
C VAL A 346 -2.06 -8.38 -3.50
N PHE A 347 -1.04 -8.84 -2.76
CA PHE A 347 -1.19 -9.89 -1.76
C PHE A 347 -0.80 -9.47 -0.34
N ALA A 348 -1.06 -10.26 0.69
CA ALA A 348 -0.48 -10.04 2.02
C ALA A 348 -0.40 -11.36 2.77
N LEU A 349 0.67 -11.56 3.54
CA LEU A 349 0.78 -12.74 4.40
C LEU A 349 0.09 -12.49 5.73
N SER A 350 -0.67 -13.47 6.19
CA SER A 350 -1.38 -13.41 7.47
C SER A 350 -1.31 -14.75 8.18
N MET A 351 -1.09 -14.76 9.50
CA MET A 351 -1.16 -15.98 10.29
C MET A 351 -2.61 -16.41 10.50
N CYS A 352 -2.83 -17.72 10.52
CA CYS A 352 -4.16 -18.31 10.73
C CYS A 352 -4.65 -18.15 12.16
N ASP A 353 -3.82 -18.39 13.17
CA ASP A 353 -4.30 -18.59 14.54
C ASP A 353 -4.60 -17.32 15.33
N PRO A 354 -3.74 -16.28 15.32
CA PRO A 354 -3.93 -15.19 16.26
C PRO A 354 -5.13 -14.32 15.87
N GLU A 355 -6.04 -14.12 16.83
CA GLU A 355 -7.36 -13.51 16.66
C GLU A 355 -7.38 -12.17 15.87
N TRP A 356 -6.31 -11.38 15.99
CA TRP A 356 -6.21 -10.03 15.46
C TRP A 356 -5.36 -9.94 14.18
N HIS A 357 -5.03 -11.08 13.57
CA HIS A 357 -4.40 -11.10 12.27
C HIS A 357 -5.41 -10.81 11.15
N PRO A 358 -4.96 -10.19 10.04
CA PRO A 358 -5.83 -9.82 8.92
C PRO A 358 -6.78 -10.93 8.44
N TYR A 359 -6.31 -12.18 8.32
CA TYR A 359 -7.16 -13.31 7.91
C TYR A 359 -8.32 -13.53 8.88
N GLN A 360 -8.05 -13.56 10.18
CA GLN A 360 -9.08 -13.73 11.22
C GLN A 360 -10.04 -12.55 11.30
N ILE A 361 -9.56 -11.32 11.06
CA ILE A 361 -10.41 -10.13 10.98
C ILE A 361 -11.40 -10.24 9.81
N ILE A 362 -10.92 -10.61 8.61
CA ILE A 362 -11.80 -10.77 7.45
C ILE A 362 -12.79 -11.92 7.67
N LYS A 363 -12.34 -13.08 8.15
CA LYS A 363 -13.23 -14.22 8.46
C LYS A 363 -14.32 -13.81 9.45
N PHE A 364 -13.95 -13.08 10.51
CA PHE A 364 -14.89 -12.54 11.47
C PHE A 364 -15.89 -11.57 10.81
N MET A 365 -15.41 -10.62 10.02
CA MET A 365 -16.28 -9.65 9.32
C MET A 365 -17.21 -10.34 8.32
N ILE A 366 -16.74 -11.33 7.56
CA ILE A 366 -17.56 -12.16 6.67
C ILE A 366 -18.69 -12.80 7.49
N SER A 367 -18.38 -13.50 8.59
CA SER A 367 -19.41 -14.13 9.40
C SER A 367 -20.45 -13.14 9.94
N ARG A 368 -20.01 -11.96 10.40
CA ARG A 368 -20.89 -10.94 11.01
C ARG A 368 -21.71 -10.15 10.01
N THR A 369 -21.26 -10.06 8.76
CA THR A 369 -21.95 -9.33 7.70
C THR A 369 -22.70 -10.24 6.73
N ALA A 370 -22.82 -11.54 7.02
CA ALA A 370 -23.49 -12.51 6.15
C ALA A 370 -24.94 -12.10 5.79
N VAL A 371 -25.75 -11.76 6.79
CA VAL A 371 -27.13 -11.27 6.59
C VAL A 371 -27.16 -9.97 5.79
N LEU A 372 -26.21 -9.07 6.02
CA LEU A 372 -26.12 -7.83 5.25
C LEU A 372 -25.82 -8.13 3.78
N ARG A 373 -24.89 -9.05 3.48
CA ARG A 373 -24.62 -9.51 2.12
C ARG A 373 -25.84 -10.16 1.47
N GLN A 374 -26.55 -11.04 2.18
CA GLN A 374 -27.80 -11.66 1.69
C GLN A 374 -28.86 -10.62 1.34
N THR A 375 -28.99 -9.58 2.17
CA THR A 375 -29.89 -8.45 1.89
C THR A 375 -29.48 -7.69 0.63
N VAL A 376 -28.18 -7.43 0.44
CA VAL A 376 -27.67 -6.79 -0.79
C VAL A 376 -27.91 -7.66 -2.01
N GLN A 377 -27.70 -8.98 -1.92
CA GLN A 377 -27.98 -9.94 -3.00
C GLN A 377 -29.47 -9.96 -3.37
N TYR A 378 -30.36 -9.92 -2.37
CA TYR A 378 -31.79 -9.78 -2.59
C TYR A 378 -32.15 -8.47 -3.31
N GLN A 379 -31.59 -7.33 -2.87
CA GLN A 379 -31.77 -6.04 -3.55
C GLN A 379 -31.22 -6.05 -4.98
N LEU A 380 -30.10 -6.74 -5.21
CA LEU A 380 -29.51 -6.92 -6.54
C LEU A 380 -30.43 -7.71 -7.46
N LYS A 381 -31.04 -8.79 -6.96
CA LYS A 381 -32.04 -9.58 -7.72
C LYS A 381 -33.23 -8.69 -8.14
N GLN A 382 -33.79 -7.93 -7.21
CA GLN A 382 -34.87 -6.99 -7.50
C GLN A 382 -34.47 -5.87 -8.48
N ALA A 383 -33.24 -5.36 -8.39
CA ALA A 383 -32.73 -4.36 -9.32
C ALA A 383 -32.58 -4.92 -10.74
N ARG A 384 -32.12 -6.17 -10.88
CA ARG A 384 -32.02 -6.88 -12.16
C ARG A 384 -33.39 -7.14 -12.78
N GLU A 385 -34.39 -7.51 -11.97
CA GLU A 385 -35.77 -7.65 -12.43
C GLU A 385 -36.34 -6.31 -12.93
N ARG A 386 -36.11 -5.22 -12.19
CA ARG A 386 -36.47 -3.85 -12.63
C ARG A 386 -35.77 -3.47 -13.94
N GLN A 387 -34.49 -3.81 -14.11
CA GLN A 387 -33.74 -3.54 -15.34
C GLN A 387 -34.32 -4.30 -16.55
N ARG A 388 -34.78 -5.54 -16.37
CA ARG A 388 -35.45 -6.32 -17.43
C ARG A 388 -36.77 -5.68 -17.86
N GLY A 389 -37.53 -5.12 -16.91
CA GLY A 389 -38.80 -4.46 -17.19
C GLY A 389 -38.68 -3.05 -17.77
N ASN A 390 -37.70 -2.26 -17.30
CA ASN A 390 -37.48 -0.88 -17.73
C ASN A 390 -35.98 -0.51 -17.67
N PRO A 391 -35.22 -0.75 -18.76
CA PRO A 391 -33.78 -0.53 -18.75
C PRO A 391 -33.47 0.96 -18.68
N THR A 392 -32.79 1.39 -17.60
CA THR A 392 -32.33 2.77 -17.45
C THR A 392 -30.88 2.82 -16.97
N PRO A 393 -30.08 3.82 -17.39
CA PRO A 393 -28.70 3.99 -16.90
C PRO A 393 -28.60 4.06 -15.37
N LYS A 394 -29.64 4.63 -14.73
CA LYS A 394 -29.74 4.72 -13.27
C LYS A 394 -29.84 3.34 -12.61
N ILE A 395 -30.64 2.43 -13.16
CA ILE A 395 -30.77 1.06 -12.63
C ILE A 395 -29.48 0.28 -12.90
N LEU A 396 -28.82 0.47 -14.05
CA LEU A 396 -27.50 -0.13 -14.30
C LEU A 396 -26.45 0.30 -13.28
N ALA A 397 -26.38 1.60 -12.96
CA ALA A 397 -25.50 2.11 -11.91
C ALA A 397 -25.86 1.55 -10.53
N GLU A 398 -27.16 1.39 -10.22
CA GLU A 398 -27.64 0.76 -8.99
C GLU A 398 -27.21 -0.72 -8.91
N ILE A 399 -27.36 -1.49 -9.99
CA ILE A 399 -26.94 -2.90 -10.08
C ILE A 399 -25.45 -3.02 -9.82
N ALA A 400 -24.62 -2.26 -10.52
CA ALA A 400 -23.18 -2.40 -10.39
C ALA A 400 -22.66 -1.86 -9.02
N ARG A 401 -23.35 -0.89 -8.41
CA ARG A 401 -23.12 -0.52 -6.99
C ARG A 401 -23.45 -1.68 -6.05
N LEU A 402 -24.60 -2.34 -6.22
CA LEU A 402 -25.02 -3.47 -5.38
C LEU A 402 -24.09 -4.68 -5.54
N GLU A 403 -23.59 -4.92 -6.75
CA GLU A 403 -22.57 -5.96 -7.01
C GLU A 403 -21.25 -5.64 -6.30
N ALA A 404 -20.78 -4.40 -6.35
CA ALA A 404 -19.60 -3.98 -5.60
C ALA A 404 -19.79 -4.12 -4.08
N MET A 405 -20.99 -3.81 -3.58
CA MET A 405 -21.34 -4.01 -2.16
C MET A 405 -21.32 -5.50 -1.78
N ALA A 406 -21.89 -6.38 -2.60
CA ALA A 406 -21.97 -7.82 -2.31
C ALA A 406 -20.58 -8.47 -2.14
N ARG A 407 -19.57 -7.92 -2.83
CA ARG A 407 -18.16 -8.35 -2.76
C ARG A 407 -17.42 -7.88 -1.54
N SER A 408 -17.86 -6.80 -0.91
CA SER A 408 -17.11 -6.19 0.17
C SER A 408 -17.31 -6.93 1.49
N PRO A 409 -16.23 -7.19 2.27
CA PRO A 409 -16.38 -7.61 3.67
C PRO A 409 -16.76 -6.44 4.59
N TRP A 410 -16.67 -5.20 4.11
CA TRP A 410 -16.79 -3.99 4.93
C TRP A 410 -18.20 -3.39 4.91
N LEU A 411 -19.20 -4.26 5.07
CA LEU A 411 -20.59 -3.85 5.14
C LEU A 411 -21.00 -3.44 6.55
N TYR A 412 -21.92 -2.50 6.62
CA TYR A 412 -22.52 -2.05 7.88
C TYR A 412 -23.98 -1.64 7.69
N HIS A 413 -24.76 -1.69 8.77
CA HIS A 413 -26.09 -1.09 8.77
C HIS A 413 -26.01 0.42 9.07
N VAL A 414 -26.92 1.20 8.47
CA VAL A 414 -26.96 2.66 8.65
C VAL A 414 -27.78 3.02 9.88
N VAL A 415 -27.16 3.71 10.84
CA VAL A 415 -27.79 4.05 12.14
C VAL A 415 -29.00 4.97 12.02
N ASN A 416 -29.18 5.72 10.93
CA ASN A 416 -30.34 6.62 10.78
C ASN A 416 -31.41 6.09 9.82
N GLU A 417 -31.19 4.93 9.19
CA GLU A 417 -32.05 4.39 8.14
C GLU A 417 -32.20 2.87 8.27
N VAL A 418 -33.30 2.43 8.90
CA VAL A 418 -33.59 0.99 9.12
C VAL A 418 -33.67 0.26 7.78
N GLY A 419 -32.93 -0.84 7.67
CA GLY A 419 -32.87 -1.67 6.46
C GLY A 419 -31.84 -1.20 5.42
N ARG A 420 -31.25 -0.01 5.58
CA ARG A 420 -30.22 0.47 4.66
C ARG A 420 -28.85 -0.10 5.04
N ILE A 421 -28.15 -0.59 4.03
CA ILE A 421 -26.80 -1.13 4.13
C ILE A 421 -25.83 -0.15 3.46
N GLY A 422 -24.74 0.13 4.15
CA GLY A 422 -23.61 0.88 3.64
C GLY A 422 -22.39 0.00 3.41
N VAL A 423 -21.47 0.52 2.61
CA VAL A 423 -20.14 -0.02 2.37
C VAL A 423 -19.18 1.16 2.41
N PHE A 424 -17.96 0.96 2.90
CA PHE A 424 -16.97 2.02 2.86
C PHE A 424 -16.52 2.34 1.43
N THR A 425 -16.38 3.62 1.14
CA THR A 425 -15.81 4.13 -0.11
C THR A 425 -14.56 4.97 0.16
N HIS A 426 -13.95 5.48 -0.91
CA HIS A 426 -12.80 6.38 -0.81
C HIS A 426 -13.09 7.68 -0.06
N ASP A 427 -14.33 8.18 -0.16
CA ASP A 427 -14.78 9.42 0.47
C ASP A 427 -14.83 9.32 1.99
N ASP A 428 -14.88 8.11 2.53
CA ASP A 428 -14.94 7.87 3.97
C ASP A 428 -13.58 8.04 4.66
N SER A 429 -12.48 8.20 3.92
CA SER A 429 -11.12 8.28 4.46
C SER A 429 -10.98 9.31 5.61
N ALA A 430 -11.53 10.51 5.46
CA ALA A 430 -11.48 11.55 6.50
C ALA A 430 -12.23 11.14 7.78
N LYS A 431 -13.42 10.54 7.64
CA LYS A 431 -14.23 10.04 8.77
C LYS A 431 -13.56 8.84 9.44
N LEU A 432 -13.00 7.91 8.67
CA LEU A 432 -12.22 6.78 9.16
C LEU A 432 -11.02 7.25 9.98
N ASN A 433 -10.29 8.26 9.50
CA ASN A 433 -9.17 8.87 10.23
C ASN A 433 -9.64 9.49 11.56
N LYS A 434 -10.79 10.18 11.56
CA LYS A 434 -11.38 10.74 12.78
C LYS A 434 -11.69 9.66 13.82
N ILE A 435 -12.29 8.54 13.41
CA ILE A 435 -12.61 7.41 14.32
C ILE A 435 -11.35 6.82 14.93
N ALA A 436 -10.31 6.58 14.12
CA ALA A 436 -9.01 6.11 14.60
C ALA A 436 -8.40 7.06 15.64
N ARG A 437 -8.42 8.37 15.38
CA ARG A 437 -7.90 9.38 16.32
C ARG A 437 -8.68 9.38 17.63
N LEU A 438 -10.01 9.24 17.57
CA LEU A 438 -10.85 9.14 18.77
C LEU A 438 -10.57 7.86 19.56
N ALA A 439 -10.30 6.73 18.89
CA ALA A 439 -9.86 5.51 19.55
C ALA A 439 -8.52 5.72 20.27
N ALA A 440 -7.59 6.48 19.66
CA ALA A 440 -6.32 6.81 20.28
C ALA A 440 -6.47 7.70 21.53
N VAL A 441 -7.35 8.71 21.47
CA VAL A 441 -7.65 9.62 22.61
C VAL A 441 -8.24 8.87 23.81
N ARG A 442 -9.03 7.82 23.57
CA ARG A 442 -9.58 6.98 24.66
C ARG A 442 -8.51 6.17 25.40
N LYS A 443 -7.31 5.99 24.84
CA LYS A 443 -6.20 5.29 25.49
C LYS A 443 -5.39 6.28 26.35
N PRO A 444 -5.32 6.10 27.69
CA PRO A 444 -4.60 7.04 28.55
C PRO A 444 -3.14 7.20 28.15
N ASN A 445 -2.65 8.45 28.12
CA ASN A 445 -1.27 8.83 27.81
C ASN A 445 -0.76 8.41 26.42
N LEU A 446 -1.63 8.02 25.47
CA LEU A 446 -1.18 7.64 24.13
C LEU A 446 -0.78 8.87 23.31
N ILE A 447 -1.66 9.85 23.22
CA ILE A 447 -1.41 11.09 22.46
C ILE A 447 -0.32 11.92 23.13
N ASP A 448 -0.33 12.04 24.46
CA ASP A 448 0.68 12.85 25.18
C ASP A 448 2.11 12.34 24.97
N ARG A 449 2.29 11.01 24.89
CA ARG A 449 3.60 10.39 24.67
C ARG A 449 3.97 10.25 23.19
N HIS A 450 2.97 10.24 22.31
CA HIS A 450 3.14 10.05 20.88
C HIS A 450 2.21 10.99 20.09
N PRO A 451 2.48 12.31 20.09
CA PRO A 451 1.60 13.34 19.51
C PRO A 451 1.26 13.11 18.04
N GLN A 452 2.18 12.53 17.27
CA GLN A 452 2.01 12.19 15.86
C GLN A 452 0.81 11.27 15.56
N ILE A 453 0.30 10.54 16.55
CA ILE A 453 -0.90 9.70 16.40
C ILE A 453 -2.15 10.57 16.20
N GLN A 454 -2.15 11.81 16.69
CA GLN A 454 -3.26 12.75 16.52
C GLN A 454 -3.51 13.09 15.04
N GLU A 455 -2.49 12.99 14.20
CA GLU A 455 -2.54 13.27 12.77
C GLU A 455 -2.65 12.01 11.91
N ILE A 456 -2.83 10.83 12.53
CA ILE A 456 -2.82 9.56 11.80
C ILE A 456 -3.85 9.53 10.67
N THR A 457 -3.43 8.97 9.54
CA THR A 457 -4.26 8.77 8.34
C THR A 457 -4.09 7.35 7.81
N THR A 458 -5.03 6.88 7.00
CA THR A 458 -4.92 5.58 6.33
C THR A 458 -3.66 5.45 5.47
N SER A 459 -3.11 6.56 4.95
CA SER A 459 -1.84 6.56 4.22
C SER A 459 -0.65 6.32 5.15
N ILE A 460 -0.66 6.97 6.31
CA ILE A 460 0.36 6.80 7.35
C ILE A 460 0.40 5.36 7.89
N ALA A 461 -0.74 4.67 7.96
CA ALA A 461 -0.77 3.25 8.36
C ALA A 461 0.08 2.36 7.45
N ARG A 462 -0.01 2.58 6.12
CA ARG A 462 0.83 1.93 5.13
C ARG A 462 2.30 2.27 5.34
N ASP A 463 2.61 3.54 5.58
CA ASP A 463 4.01 3.97 5.75
C ASP A 463 4.64 3.36 7.00
N ALA A 464 3.89 3.29 8.10
CA ALA A 464 4.30 2.63 9.33
C ALA A 464 4.60 1.14 9.10
N TRP A 465 3.77 0.45 8.31
CA TRP A 465 4.01 -0.94 7.93
C TRP A 465 5.27 -1.11 7.08
N ILE A 466 5.47 -0.25 6.07
CA ILE A 466 6.68 -0.25 5.24
C ILE A 466 7.92 -0.06 6.11
N GLY A 467 7.87 0.88 7.06
CA GLY A 467 8.95 1.11 7.99
C GLY A 467 9.21 -0.07 8.93
N HIS A 468 8.15 -0.74 9.40
CA HIS A 468 8.26 -1.97 10.18
C HIS A 468 8.92 -3.10 9.37
N ALA A 469 8.45 -3.36 8.14
CA ALA A 469 9.01 -4.38 7.27
C ALA A 469 10.49 -4.11 6.95
N TYR A 470 10.88 -2.85 6.75
CA TYR A 470 12.28 -2.48 6.53
C TYR A 470 13.16 -2.80 7.73
N VAL A 471 12.78 -2.37 8.94
CA VAL A 471 13.52 -2.66 10.16
C VAL A 471 13.58 -4.16 10.44
N GLN A 472 12.46 -4.88 10.32
CA GLN A 472 12.40 -6.32 10.58
C GLN A 472 13.20 -7.14 9.56
N SER A 473 13.29 -6.68 8.31
CA SER A 473 14.11 -7.31 7.27
C SER A 473 15.61 -7.06 7.41
N GLY A 474 16.06 -6.40 8.49
CA GLY A 474 17.47 -5.98 8.63
C GLY A 474 17.85 -4.89 7.63
N TYR A 475 16.94 -3.96 7.34
CA TYR A 475 17.14 -2.85 6.40
C TYR A 475 17.34 -3.30 4.94
N HIS A 476 16.70 -4.41 4.54
CA HIS A 476 16.83 -4.96 3.19
C HIS A 476 15.77 -4.38 2.23
N VAL A 477 16.19 -3.46 1.36
CA VAL A 477 15.32 -2.71 0.43
C VAL A 477 14.47 -3.62 -0.46
N LEU A 478 15.00 -4.76 -0.92
CA LEU A 478 14.23 -5.69 -1.77
C LEU A 478 13.12 -6.39 -0.99
N LEU A 479 13.36 -6.77 0.27
CA LEU A 479 12.35 -7.43 1.10
C LEU A 479 11.25 -6.44 1.47
N THR A 480 11.60 -5.18 1.74
CA THR A 480 10.62 -4.12 1.93
C THR A 480 9.86 -3.78 0.65
N ARG A 481 10.51 -3.81 -0.52
CA ARG A 481 9.81 -3.65 -1.81
C ARG A 481 8.81 -4.78 -2.01
N LEU A 482 9.18 -6.02 -1.68
CA LEU A 482 8.29 -7.17 -1.74
C LEU A 482 7.12 -7.00 -0.77
N ALA A 483 7.36 -6.64 0.49
CA ALA A 483 6.32 -6.42 1.50
C ALA A 483 5.38 -5.25 1.17
N SER A 484 5.91 -4.16 0.60
CA SER A 484 5.15 -2.96 0.19
C SER A 484 4.48 -3.08 -1.18
N GLN A 485 4.91 -4.08 -1.97
CA GLN A 485 4.49 -4.37 -3.33
C GLN A 485 4.60 -3.19 -4.29
N HIS A 486 5.65 -2.39 -4.14
CA HIS A 486 5.95 -1.33 -5.09
C HIS A 486 6.54 -1.92 -6.39
N SER A 487 6.01 -1.47 -7.53
CA SER A 487 6.50 -1.89 -8.84
C SER A 487 7.92 -1.40 -9.09
N THR A 488 8.31 -0.28 -8.49
CA THR A 488 9.65 0.30 -8.66
C THR A 488 10.28 0.66 -7.32
N SER A 489 11.60 0.50 -7.23
CA SER A 489 12.39 0.96 -6.08
C SER A 489 12.37 2.48 -5.95
N ARG A 490 12.06 3.23 -7.02
CA ARG A 490 11.93 4.70 -6.97
C ARG A 490 10.79 5.14 -6.06
N THR A 491 9.64 4.46 -6.14
CA THR A 491 8.51 4.71 -5.24
C THR A 491 8.90 4.41 -3.79
N LEU A 492 9.67 3.33 -3.56
CA LEU A 492 10.16 2.99 -2.23
C LEU A 492 11.14 4.02 -1.65
N LYS A 493 12.00 4.63 -2.49
CA LYS A 493 12.90 5.71 -2.06
C LYS A 493 12.15 6.88 -1.43
N PHE A 494 10.97 7.26 -1.94
CA PHE A 494 10.18 8.33 -1.31
C PHE A 494 9.76 7.99 0.13
N TYR A 495 9.42 6.72 0.39
CA TYR A 495 9.04 6.25 1.72
C TYR A 495 10.27 6.08 2.64
N LEU A 496 11.39 5.60 2.10
CA LEU A 496 12.64 5.41 2.84
C LEU A 496 13.45 6.72 3.00
N ASN A 497 13.09 7.81 2.33
CA ASN A 497 13.78 9.09 2.45
C ASN A 497 13.37 9.90 3.71
N ARG A 498 12.54 9.32 4.59
CA ARG A 498 12.13 9.93 5.86
C ARG A 498 13.24 9.92 6.92
N ARG A 499 13.09 10.80 7.92
CA ARG A 499 14.11 11.20 8.89
C ARG A 499 14.76 10.02 9.63
N ARG A 500 13.98 8.99 9.99
CA ARG A 500 14.50 7.82 10.72
C ARG A 500 15.46 6.96 9.89
N PHE A 501 15.21 6.84 8.59
CA PHE A 501 16.04 6.02 7.70
C PHE A 501 17.27 6.78 7.22
N ARG A 502 17.17 8.10 7.09
CA ARG A 502 18.35 8.97 7.01
C ARG A 502 19.21 8.77 8.25
N ALA A 503 18.66 8.80 9.46
CA ALA A 503 19.45 8.60 10.68
C ALA A 503 20.21 7.25 10.72
N HIS A 504 19.58 6.14 10.31
CA HIS A 504 20.30 4.85 10.20
C HIS A 504 21.37 4.87 9.10
N SER A 505 21.04 5.39 7.91
CA SER A 505 21.99 5.45 6.79
C SER A 505 23.16 6.40 7.10
N GLU A 506 22.89 7.51 7.77
CA GLU A 506 23.87 8.45 8.30
C GLU A 506 24.71 7.81 9.39
N GLN A 507 24.13 7.00 10.27
CA GLN A 507 24.89 6.25 11.27
C GLN A 507 25.84 5.26 10.60
N GLN A 508 25.39 4.49 9.60
CA GLN A 508 26.25 3.58 8.83
C GLN A 508 27.34 4.33 8.06
N THR A 509 26.99 5.47 7.47
CA THR A 509 27.94 6.36 6.78
C THR A 509 28.97 6.92 7.76
N ARG A 510 28.55 7.33 8.96
CA ARG A 510 29.44 7.81 10.03
C ARG A 510 30.34 6.69 10.54
N LEU A 511 29.86 5.46 10.68
CA LEU A 511 30.67 4.30 11.04
C LEU A 511 31.74 4.02 9.96
N TRP A 512 31.35 4.06 8.68
CA TRP A 512 32.28 3.92 7.56
C TRP A 512 33.31 5.06 7.51
N GLN A 513 32.86 6.32 7.61
CA GLN A 513 33.74 7.49 7.65
C GLN A 513 34.71 7.39 8.83
N LYS A 514 34.22 7.04 10.02
CA LYS A 514 35.06 6.87 11.21
C LYS A 514 36.10 5.76 11.00
N ALA A 515 35.72 4.63 10.41
CA ALA A 515 36.66 3.55 10.09
C ALA A 515 37.74 4.01 9.10
N VAL A 516 37.35 4.68 8.02
CA VAL A 516 38.27 5.20 6.99
C VAL A 516 39.23 6.22 7.60
N PHE A 517 38.71 7.24 8.31
CA PHE A 517 39.55 8.26 8.92
C PHE A 517 40.46 7.70 10.00
N SER A 518 40.00 6.72 10.79
CA SER A 518 40.86 6.07 11.80
C SER A 518 42.06 5.34 11.19
N GLU A 519 41.89 4.76 9.99
CA GLU A 519 42.99 4.11 9.27
C GLU A 519 43.95 5.13 8.64
N ILE A 520 43.43 6.24 8.11
CA ILE A 520 44.24 7.36 7.60
C ILE A 520 45.06 8.00 8.72
N GLU A 521 44.43 8.30 9.87
CA GLU A 521 45.10 8.87 11.04
C GLU A 521 46.21 7.96 11.57
N SER A 522 46.04 6.64 11.44
CA SER A 522 47.04 5.65 11.81
C SER A 522 48.14 5.46 10.76
N GLY A 523 48.13 6.23 9.66
CA GLY A 523 49.12 6.14 8.57
C GLY A 523 49.05 4.84 7.77
N ARG A 524 47.93 4.12 7.81
CA ARG A 524 47.76 2.82 7.15
C ARG A 524 47.15 2.98 5.75
N ILE A 525 47.47 2.04 4.86
CA ILE A 525 46.87 1.95 3.52
C ILE A 525 45.40 1.55 3.67
N LEU A 526 44.51 2.21 2.93
CA LEU A 526 43.07 1.92 2.94
C LEU A 526 42.78 0.55 2.29
N ASP A 527 42.69 -0.48 3.13
CA ASP A 527 42.28 -1.82 2.74
C ASP A 527 40.76 -2.01 2.91
N HIS A 528 40.09 -2.39 1.82
CA HIS A 528 38.66 -2.69 1.76
C HIS A 528 38.23 -3.77 2.76
N THR A 529 39.09 -4.77 3.03
CA THR A 529 38.80 -5.86 3.96
C THR A 529 38.84 -5.39 5.41
N ARG A 530 39.86 -4.59 5.78
CA ARG A 530 39.93 -3.93 7.09
C ARG A 530 38.74 -3.02 7.35
N ILE A 531 38.41 -2.15 6.39
CA ILE A 531 37.29 -1.21 6.51
C ILE A 531 35.99 -2.00 6.72
N ARG A 532 35.77 -3.09 6.00
CA ARG A 532 34.59 -3.95 6.18
C ARG A 532 34.53 -4.55 7.59
N ILE A 533 35.64 -5.06 8.12
CA ILE A 533 35.69 -5.62 9.49
C ILE A 533 35.42 -4.53 10.53
N LEU A 534 36.02 -3.34 10.39
CA LEU A 534 35.80 -2.20 11.28
C LEU A 534 34.34 -1.73 11.27
N VAL A 535 33.71 -1.65 10.10
CA VAL A 535 32.30 -1.24 10.00
C VAL A 535 31.36 -2.29 10.57
N THR A 536 31.65 -3.58 10.36
CA THR A 536 30.75 -4.68 10.76
C THR A 536 30.92 -5.07 12.24
N LYS A 537 32.17 -5.11 12.73
CA LYS A 537 32.54 -5.63 14.05
C LYS A 537 33.04 -4.57 15.01
N GLY A 538 33.29 -3.34 14.54
CA GLY A 538 33.78 -2.22 15.34
C GLY A 538 35.26 -2.28 15.71
N VAL A 539 35.85 -3.48 15.78
CA VAL A 539 37.24 -3.72 16.21
C VAL A 539 37.87 -4.81 15.35
N ILE A 540 39.15 -4.65 15.01
CA ILE A 540 40.00 -5.71 14.47
C ILE A 540 40.78 -6.32 15.63
N THR A 541 40.58 -7.62 15.86
CA THR A 541 41.31 -8.36 16.91
C THR A 541 42.79 -8.51 16.54
N PRO A 542 43.72 -8.63 17.52
CA PRO A 542 45.14 -8.85 17.24
C PRO A 542 45.40 -10.06 16.34
N GLU A 543 44.59 -11.12 16.45
CA GLU A 543 44.69 -12.32 15.60
C GLU A 543 44.25 -12.01 14.16
N GLN A 544 43.22 -11.19 13.96
CA GLN A 544 42.81 -10.74 12.63
C GLN A 544 43.83 -9.77 12.03
N GLU A 545 44.41 -8.89 12.84
CA GLU A 545 45.50 -7.99 12.46
C GLU A 545 46.71 -8.80 11.98
N MET A 546 47.13 -9.81 12.74
CA MET A 546 48.21 -10.73 12.34
C MET A 546 47.87 -11.50 11.07
N ARG A 547 46.64 -11.99 10.88
CA ARG A 547 46.22 -12.65 9.63
C ARG A 547 46.22 -11.73 8.42
N LEU A 548 45.87 -10.46 8.61
CA LEU A 548 45.90 -9.44 7.54
C LEU A 548 47.33 -9.05 7.17
N LEU A 549 48.28 -9.15 8.11
CA LEU A 549 49.71 -8.85 7.91
C LEU A 549 50.54 -10.06 7.47
N ASP A 550 50.09 -11.29 7.75
CA ASP A 550 50.85 -12.51 7.49
C ASP A 550 50.84 -12.88 6.00
N ILE A 551 51.96 -12.61 5.33
CA ILE A 551 52.23 -13.00 3.93
C ILE A 551 52.18 -14.53 3.76
N ARG A 552 52.34 -15.34 4.82
CA ARG A 552 52.29 -16.82 4.76
C ARG A 552 50.88 -17.39 4.57
N GLN A 553 49.84 -16.60 4.79
CA GLN A 553 48.45 -16.99 4.47
C GLN A 553 48.03 -16.61 3.04
N ARG A 554 48.98 -16.08 2.24
CA ARG A 554 48.78 -15.93 0.81
C ARG A 554 49.00 -17.26 0.10
N THR A 555 48.27 -17.44 -0.98
CA THR A 555 48.39 -18.58 -1.89
C THR A 555 49.78 -18.58 -2.56
N ARG A 556 50.20 -19.67 -3.21
CA ARG A 556 51.48 -19.72 -3.94
C ARG A 556 51.67 -18.56 -4.94
N LEU A 557 50.54 -18.04 -5.45
CA LEU A 557 50.48 -16.96 -6.43
C LEU A 557 50.43 -15.57 -5.77
N GLY A 558 50.63 -15.48 -4.45
CA GLY A 558 50.54 -14.22 -3.71
C GLY A 558 49.12 -13.65 -3.62
N MET A 559 48.09 -14.41 -4.01
CA MET A 559 46.67 -14.04 -3.91
C MET A 559 46.10 -14.35 -2.52
N GLY A 560 45.03 -13.67 -2.12
CA GLY A 560 44.23 -13.99 -0.94
C GLY A 560 43.14 -15.03 -1.24
N CYS A 561 42.60 -15.64 -0.19
CA CYS A 561 41.46 -16.57 -0.29
C CYS A 561 40.36 -16.19 0.70
N LEU A 562 39.11 -16.11 0.22
CA LEU A 562 37.95 -15.76 1.04
C LEU A 562 37.50 -16.89 2.00
N ASP A 563 37.72 -18.15 1.62
CA ASP A 563 37.49 -19.33 2.47
C ASP A 563 38.51 -20.44 2.14
N PRO A 564 39.69 -20.44 2.80
CA PRO A 564 40.74 -21.41 2.53
C PRO A 564 40.41 -22.82 3.03
N THR A 565 39.34 -22.97 3.83
CA THR A 565 38.94 -24.24 4.46
C THR A 565 37.75 -24.93 3.78
N GLY A 566 37.12 -24.24 2.84
CA GLY A 566 35.97 -24.71 2.06
C GLY A 566 36.08 -24.34 0.58
N PRO A 567 37.12 -24.77 -0.15
CA PRO A 567 37.21 -24.53 -1.59
C PRO A 567 36.03 -25.16 -2.34
N PRO A 568 35.60 -24.58 -3.48
CA PRO A 568 34.55 -25.16 -4.31
C PRO A 568 34.95 -26.56 -4.79
N ARG A 569 33.98 -27.47 -4.89
CA ARG A 569 34.22 -28.85 -5.35
C ARG A 569 34.81 -28.90 -6.76
N GLU A 570 34.53 -27.91 -7.60
CA GLU A 570 35.10 -27.79 -8.95
C GLU A 570 36.62 -27.53 -8.92
N VAL A 571 37.12 -26.89 -7.87
CA VAL A 571 38.55 -26.51 -7.71
C VAL A 571 39.31 -27.55 -6.90
N SER A 572 38.68 -28.17 -5.90
CA SER A 572 39.28 -29.22 -5.07
C SER A 572 38.24 -30.29 -4.72
N PRO A 573 37.98 -31.26 -5.63
CA PRO A 573 36.93 -32.26 -5.46
C PRO A 573 37.05 -33.09 -4.17
N ASP A 574 38.28 -33.46 -3.81
CA ASP A 574 38.60 -34.34 -2.67
C ASP A 574 38.96 -33.58 -1.38
N HIS A 575 38.51 -32.33 -1.25
CA HIS A 575 38.82 -31.50 -0.09
C HIS A 575 38.18 -32.02 1.21
N LYS A 576 38.99 -32.22 2.25
CA LYS A 576 38.48 -32.55 3.59
C LYS A 576 38.08 -31.28 4.33
N ALA A 577 36.82 -31.22 4.76
CA ALA A 577 36.27 -30.08 5.49
C ALA A 577 37.13 -29.75 6.72
N GLY A 578 37.56 -28.49 6.84
CA GLY A 578 38.40 -28.00 7.94
C GLY A 578 39.91 -28.02 7.68
N GLU A 579 40.39 -28.71 6.63
CA GLU A 579 41.79 -28.60 6.18
C GLU A 579 41.98 -27.39 5.26
N LEU A 580 43.23 -26.93 5.08
CA LEU A 580 43.56 -25.89 4.11
C LEU A 580 43.56 -26.44 2.67
N CYS A 581 43.07 -25.65 1.72
CA CYS A 581 43.09 -25.99 0.30
C CYS A 581 44.53 -26.24 -0.18
N ARG A 582 44.83 -27.49 -0.55
CA ARG A 582 46.17 -27.92 -1.00
C ARG A 582 46.41 -27.67 -2.48
N VAL A 583 45.34 -27.60 -3.28
CA VAL A 583 45.40 -27.48 -4.75
C VAL A 583 45.88 -26.09 -5.20
N GLN A 584 45.52 -25.04 -4.46
CA GLN A 584 45.97 -23.65 -4.66
C GLN A 584 45.92 -23.11 -6.12
N ARG A 585 44.94 -23.56 -6.92
CA ARG A 585 44.64 -23.04 -8.28
C ARG A 585 43.79 -21.76 -8.21
N CYS A 586 44.38 -20.71 -7.65
CA CYS A 586 43.62 -19.56 -7.18
C CYS A 586 43.16 -18.59 -8.27
N THR A 587 43.79 -18.57 -9.45
CA THR A 587 43.34 -17.76 -10.59
C THR A 587 42.03 -18.25 -11.19
N GLY A 588 41.77 -19.57 -11.14
CA GLY A 588 40.52 -20.19 -11.62
C GLY A 588 39.43 -20.32 -10.56
N CYS A 589 39.68 -19.88 -9.32
CA CYS A 589 38.76 -20.03 -8.20
C CYS A 589 38.04 -18.72 -7.90
N HIS A 590 36.71 -18.74 -7.83
CA HIS A 590 35.90 -17.55 -7.50
C HIS A 590 36.10 -17.02 -6.07
N LEU A 591 36.83 -17.75 -5.22
CA LEU A 591 37.23 -17.32 -3.87
C LEU A 591 38.61 -16.64 -3.83
N GLY A 592 39.32 -16.60 -4.96
CA GLY A 592 40.63 -15.97 -5.09
C GLY A 592 40.51 -14.45 -5.14
N VAL A 593 41.38 -13.74 -4.41
CA VAL A 593 41.45 -12.27 -4.40
C VAL A 593 42.82 -11.82 -4.85
N VAL A 594 42.89 -11.09 -5.96
CA VAL A 594 44.13 -10.57 -6.54
C VAL A 594 44.51 -9.26 -5.84
N PHE A 595 45.79 -9.12 -5.48
CA PHE A 595 46.35 -7.89 -4.94
C PHE A 595 47.45 -7.34 -5.84
N GLU A 596 47.78 -6.06 -5.69
CA GLU A 596 48.93 -5.45 -6.36
C GLU A 596 50.24 -6.20 -6.06
N ALA A 597 50.39 -6.68 -4.81
CA ALA A 597 51.53 -7.46 -4.37
C ALA A 597 51.55 -8.91 -4.91
N SER A 598 50.49 -9.38 -5.58
CA SER A 598 50.43 -10.70 -6.23
C SER A 598 51.18 -10.71 -7.57
N LEU A 599 51.35 -9.54 -8.20
CA LEU A 599 51.92 -9.40 -9.55
C LEU A 599 53.28 -10.13 -9.75
N PRO A 600 54.29 -10.02 -8.86
CA PRO A 600 55.56 -10.71 -9.06
C PRO A 600 55.45 -12.24 -9.07
N TYR A 601 54.48 -12.79 -8.34
CA TYR A 601 54.25 -14.24 -8.21
C TYR A 601 53.42 -14.78 -9.37
N LEU A 602 52.41 -14.02 -9.82
CA LEU A 602 51.64 -14.33 -11.03
C LEU A 602 52.53 -14.30 -12.29
N ALA A 603 53.37 -13.26 -12.42
CA ALA A 603 54.33 -13.15 -13.52
C ALA A 603 55.34 -14.31 -13.54
N ARG A 604 55.78 -14.77 -12.36
CA ARG A 604 56.63 -15.95 -12.23
C ARG A 604 55.94 -17.22 -12.71
N ALA A 605 54.72 -17.49 -12.22
CA ALA A 605 53.96 -18.68 -12.60
C ALA A 605 53.63 -18.70 -14.10
N TYR A 606 53.32 -17.55 -14.67
CA TYR A 606 53.12 -17.38 -16.12
C TYR A 606 54.39 -17.72 -16.92
N ALA A 607 55.55 -17.21 -16.51
CA ALA A 607 56.83 -17.52 -17.15
C ALA A 607 57.20 -19.01 -17.04
N GLU A 608 56.94 -19.64 -15.89
CA GLU A 608 57.17 -21.08 -15.68
C GLU A 608 56.30 -21.94 -16.62
N LEU A 609 55.01 -21.63 -16.77
CA LEU A 609 54.11 -22.35 -17.67
C LEU A 609 54.46 -22.13 -19.15
N ARG A 610 54.81 -20.91 -19.56
CA ARG A 610 55.29 -20.62 -20.92
C ARG A 610 56.58 -21.39 -21.25
N PHE A 611 57.46 -21.52 -20.28
CA PHE A 611 58.70 -22.28 -20.44
C PHE A 611 58.41 -23.79 -20.58
N LEU A 612 57.50 -24.34 -19.76
CA LEU A 612 57.03 -25.72 -19.87
C LEU A 612 56.33 -26.02 -21.20
N GLN A 613 55.52 -25.09 -21.71
CA GLN A 613 54.85 -25.19 -23.00
C GLN A 613 55.84 -25.43 -24.15
N GLY A 614 57.02 -24.82 -24.08
CA GLY A 614 58.09 -25.02 -25.07
C GLY A 614 58.86 -26.34 -24.92
N GLN A 615 58.72 -27.03 -23.79
CA GLN A 615 59.45 -28.28 -23.49
C GLN A 615 58.58 -29.54 -23.63
N LEU A 616 57.28 -29.42 -23.41
CA LEU A 616 56.35 -30.54 -23.48
C LEU A 616 55.88 -30.79 -24.93
N PRO A 617 55.71 -32.07 -25.34
CA PRO A 617 55.04 -32.38 -26.60
C PRO A 617 53.65 -31.76 -26.64
N HIS A 618 53.24 -31.24 -27.80
CA HIS A 618 51.95 -30.55 -27.95
C HIS A 618 50.74 -31.39 -27.48
N SER A 619 50.77 -32.70 -27.74
CA SER A 619 49.74 -33.65 -27.29
C SER A 619 49.62 -33.78 -25.77
N SER A 620 50.68 -33.46 -25.02
CA SER A 620 50.70 -33.49 -23.55
C SER A 620 50.31 -32.13 -22.94
N TRP A 621 50.37 -31.06 -23.74
CA TRP A 621 49.94 -29.72 -23.34
C TRP A 621 48.44 -29.52 -23.56
N GLN A 622 47.96 -29.92 -24.75
CA GLN A 622 46.58 -29.70 -25.17
C GLN A 622 45.60 -30.51 -24.31
N GLY A 623 44.64 -29.83 -23.69
CA GLY A 623 43.66 -30.41 -22.76
C GLY A 623 44.25 -30.75 -21.38
N SER A 624 45.47 -30.33 -21.09
CA SER A 624 46.08 -30.50 -19.77
C SER A 624 45.70 -29.37 -18.82
N SER A 625 45.82 -29.62 -17.51
CA SER A 625 45.61 -28.55 -16.53
C SER A 625 46.60 -27.39 -16.61
N PHE A 626 47.72 -27.57 -17.33
CA PHE A 626 48.68 -26.49 -17.59
C PHE A 626 48.14 -25.47 -18.59
N GLU A 627 47.35 -25.92 -19.56
CA GLU A 627 46.69 -25.05 -20.54
C GLU A 627 45.63 -24.19 -19.84
N ASP A 628 44.75 -24.81 -19.05
CA ASP A 628 43.71 -24.11 -18.28
C ASP A 628 44.30 -23.07 -17.29
N GLU A 629 45.40 -23.42 -16.61
CA GLU A 629 46.06 -22.51 -15.66
C GLU A 629 46.78 -21.37 -16.38
N LEU A 630 47.37 -21.62 -17.56
CA LEU A 630 47.98 -20.58 -18.39
C LEU A 630 46.94 -19.57 -18.86
N ASP A 631 45.81 -20.05 -19.39
CA ASP A 631 44.72 -19.19 -19.87
C ASP A 631 44.13 -18.33 -18.73
N SER A 632 43.94 -18.95 -17.56
CA SER A 632 43.47 -18.26 -16.36
C SER A 632 44.46 -17.19 -15.86
N LEU A 633 45.77 -17.45 -15.94
CA LEU A 633 46.80 -16.47 -15.62
C LEU A 633 46.86 -15.33 -16.64
N GLU A 634 46.69 -15.61 -17.94
CA GLU A 634 46.63 -14.57 -18.96
C GLU A 634 45.46 -13.61 -18.73
N GLU A 635 44.28 -14.15 -18.42
CA GLU A 635 43.11 -13.31 -18.12
C GLU A 635 43.36 -12.46 -16.87
N THR A 636 43.91 -13.05 -15.81
CA THR A 636 44.21 -12.35 -14.55
C THR A 636 45.26 -11.26 -14.72
N LEU A 637 46.27 -11.47 -15.59
CA LEU A 637 47.34 -10.50 -15.83
C LEU A 637 46.89 -9.30 -16.68
N ARG A 638 45.76 -9.39 -17.41
CA ARG A 638 45.20 -8.25 -18.17
C ARG A 638 44.76 -7.08 -17.30
N ASP A 639 44.46 -7.34 -16.03
CA ASP A 639 44.08 -6.30 -15.07
C ASP A 639 45.26 -5.45 -14.58
N PHE A 640 46.50 -5.84 -14.90
CA PHE A 640 47.72 -5.12 -14.56
C PHE A 640 48.29 -4.32 -15.74
N THR A 641 49.14 -3.34 -15.45
CA THR A 641 49.84 -2.56 -16.48
C THR A 641 50.77 -3.46 -17.30
N LYS A 642 50.52 -3.56 -18.60
CA LYS A 642 51.21 -4.47 -19.51
C LYS A 642 52.73 -4.35 -19.44
N GLU A 643 53.26 -3.13 -19.41
CA GLU A 643 54.70 -2.87 -19.35
C GLU A 643 55.34 -3.47 -18.09
N ARG A 644 54.63 -3.46 -16.96
CA ARG A 644 55.12 -4.04 -15.70
C ARG A 644 55.06 -5.55 -15.70
N VAL A 645 54.00 -6.12 -16.31
CA VAL A 645 53.87 -7.56 -16.51
C VAL A 645 55.02 -8.07 -17.37
N ASP A 646 55.23 -7.44 -18.54
CA ASP A 646 56.25 -7.84 -19.52
C ASP A 646 57.66 -7.81 -18.91
N VAL A 647 58.01 -6.74 -18.18
CA VAL A 647 59.32 -6.62 -17.50
C VAL A 647 59.54 -7.77 -16.49
N LEU A 648 58.52 -8.11 -15.70
CA LEU A 648 58.65 -9.16 -14.68
C LEU A 648 58.68 -10.55 -15.31
N VAL A 649 57.85 -10.80 -16.33
CA VAL A 649 57.80 -12.08 -17.05
C VAL A 649 59.13 -12.33 -17.77
N GLU A 650 59.70 -11.32 -18.44
CA GLU A 650 60.99 -11.45 -19.13
C GLU A 650 62.14 -11.71 -18.14
N ALA A 651 62.13 -11.02 -16.99
CA ALA A 651 63.11 -11.25 -15.92
C ALA A 651 63.06 -12.69 -15.40
N TRP A 652 61.87 -13.25 -15.18
CA TRP A 652 61.71 -14.65 -14.76
C TRP A 652 62.07 -15.65 -15.87
N THR A 653 61.68 -15.37 -17.11
CA THR A 653 62.00 -16.19 -18.28
C THR A 653 63.51 -16.30 -18.50
N THR A 654 64.24 -15.19 -18.32
CA THR A 654 65.70 -15.16 -18.41
C THR A 654 66.34 -16.07 -17.36
N LYS A 655 65.85 -16.04 -16.11
CA LYS A 655 66.34 -16.89 -15.02
C LYS A 655 66.05 -18.38 -15.25
N LEU A 656 64.91 -18.71 -15.86
CA LEU A 656 64.56 -20.09 -16.23
C LEU A 656 65.48 -20.61 -17.35
N LYS A 657 65.75 -19.79 -18.37
CA LYS A 657 66.65 -20.14 -19.48
C LYS A 657 68.11 -20.27 -19.06
N SER A 658 68.57 -19.45 -18.12
CA SER A 658 69.94 -19.51 -17.59
C SER A 658 70.17 -20.68 -16.63
N GLY A 659 69.08 -21.35 -16.19
CA GLY A 659 69.14 -22.42 -15.19
C GLY A 659 69.39 -21.94 -13.76
N GLU A 660 69.33 -20.62 -13.52
CA GLU A 660 69.43 -20.01 -12.17
C GLU A 660 68.29 -20.51 -11.27
N ILE A 661 67.12 -20.74 -11.86
CA ILE A 661 65.96 -21.31 -11.19
C ILE A 661 65.44 -22.51 -11.99
N ARG A 662 64.99 -23.55 -11.29
CA ARG A 662 64.28 -24.68 -11.89
C ARG A 662 62.79 -24.41 -11.88
N VAL A 663 62.10 -24.91 -12.90
CA VAL A 663 60.63 -24.96 -12.90
C VAL A 663 60.16 -25.73 -11.67
N HIS A 664 59.14 -25.23 -10.98
CA HIS A 664 58.58 -25.93 -9.83
C HIS A 664 57.97 -27.28 -10.23
N ASP A 665 58.43 -28.35 -9.57
CA ASP A 665 58.07 -29.76 -9.86
C ASP A 665 56.70 -30.20 -9.30
N THR A 666 56.01 -29.31 -8.58
CA THR A 666 54.71 -29.61 -7.96
C THR A 666 53.63 -28.74 -8.57
N TYR A 667 53.22 -29.09 -9.79
CA TYR A 667 51.87 -28.77 -10.24
C TYR A 667 51.02 -29.99 -9.92
N PRO A 668 50.03 -29.88 -9.01
CA PRO A 668 49.18 -31.02 -8.71
C PRO A 668 48.43 -31.40 -10.00
N SER A 669 48.72 -32.60 -10.52
CA SER A 669 47.89 -33.25 -11.53
C SER A 669 46.56 -33.63 -10.89
N TYR A 670 45.50 -33.75 -11.69
CA TYR A 670 44.26 -34.38 -11.23
C TYR A 670 44.49 -35.83 -10.78
#